data_AF-A0A9P5RVH3-F1
#
_entry.id   AF-A0A9P5RVH3-F1
#
_cell.length_a   1.000
_cell.length_b   1.000
_cell.length_c   1.000
_cell.angle_alpha   90.00
_cell.angle_beta   90.00
_cell.angle_gamma   90.00
#
_symmetry.space_group_name_H-M   'P 1'
#
loop_
_entity.id
_entity.type
_entity.pdbx_description
1 polymer ?
#
loop_
_entity_poly.entity_id
_entity_poly.type
_entity_poly.pdbx_seq_one_letter_code
_entity_poly.pdbx_strand_id
1 'polypeptide(L)'
;MFAVRSIRAPLARVTLRAAPVARFSALSVRFGGHHEVKIQQGPGAAAGSTPTDLDQSTGLERAELLGKMQGKDIFDLAPLEVHVRGTKANPTIIHSRDPIRYVGCAGVPGETHEVQWLLIDQTHEFDRCDQCGNVYKWTAYEPDENFPALSSTLRFSDEVKAALDQKKPLVALESTIISHGMPYPVNFETAIAVEKVVRDNGATPATIAILDGQIQIGLSQDQIRHLAKMGREAVKASRRDLAVVMAKKQTGATTVSATMLLAHRAGISVFATGGIGGVHRGYEETMDVSADLTELGRTPVAVVCAGVKSILDIGRTLEFLETQGVTVATYGKTLDFPAFFTRTSGFQSMLKIETPKEAAELIAANHAVDLQSGIVIGVPIAKEDAMDDILVGEAINAAVKESIEQGIVGKESTPFLLKRVNELTGGNSLKSNIALVKQNASVAAKIAKDLATLNAGSQHRSYSTSARRMKHMQAASGPVMVIGGTVVDITSTASTAMDVLHSSFPGTTRHTLGGVGRNIAEGISMLNGGDNDLIFVSFVGETLKGSTTEDMFGPWLKNAIVRRGGDSSEIYPVPGARTATYTAIHDASGNLVSAIADMEIFDLVPIDKVEKAIRKYRPRTVCFDANLSSECMKAILETCRGQNVQSFFEPTSVAKCARPLDRLLLEPLKAGLLRFSSPNEYELATMAKQARELMDYKDTLSTRSSIGGHSEFVSNDTCQALEKSEYADLLRDATDLSQFIPTLFIKLGAKGVLVFQRSKSGSVVHGGARGGAGHPDETLRWKMFPAYKVESTRSVTGAGDSFVASVVTSIHNADKIVSDPSVSLEDPVVFWKQLDRIIHDGQMAAILTMQTHESISPALAHSAQAEALRRHKNLLK
;
A
#
# COMPACT_ATOMS: atom_id res chain seq x y z
N MET A 1 45.47 -59.84 15.08
CA MET A 1 46.61 -59.49 15.94
C MET A 1 46.11 -58.54 17.03
N PHE A 2 46.49 -58.86 18.28
CA PHE A 2 46.52 -58.03 19.51
C PHE A 2 46.95 -56.56 19.26
N ALA A 3 46.74 -55.52 20.08
CA ALA A 3 46.36 -55.37 21.50
C ALA A 3 46.08 -53.88 21.86
N VAL A 4 45.24 -53.69 22.89
CA VAL A 4 45.36 -52.85 24.11
C VAL A 4 46.26 -51.58 24.15
N ARG A 5 45.67 -50.44 24.59
CA ARG A 5 46.04 -49.48 25.69
C ARG A 5 45.47 -48.08 25.37
N SER A 6 44.83 -47.31 26.26
CA SER A 6 45.20 -46.80 27.61
C SER A 6 43.92 -46.42 28.40
N ILE A 7 43.68 -46.81 29.67
CA ILE A 7 44.17 -46.37 31.01
C ILE A 7 43.73 -44.94 31.47
N ARG A 8 42.70 -44.93 32.36
CA ARG A 8 42.44 -44.21 33.66
C ARG A 8 42.71 -42.69 33.79
N ALA A 9 42.01 -41.83 34.56
CA ALA A 9 40.84 -41.74 35.48
C ALA A 9 40.80 -40.23 35.96
N PRO A 10 39.99 -39.73 36.94
CA PRO A 10 38.71 -40.13 37.53
C PRO A 10 37.60 -39.04 37.46
N LEU A 11 36.35 -39.42 37.78
CA LEU A 11 35.24 -38.51 38.07
C LEU A 11 35.44 -37.77 39.39
N ALA A 12 35.29 -36.44 39.39
CA ALA A 12 35.03 -35.64 40.57
C ALA A 12 33.54 -35.25 40.62
N ARG A 13 32.85 -35.69 41.67
CA ARG A 13 31.51 -35.23 42.06
C ARG A 13 31.60 -33.77 42.52
N VAL A 14 30.83 -32.89 41.88
CA VAL A 14 30.31 -31.68 42.53
C VAL A 14 28.80 -31.75 42.49
N THR A 15 28.22 -31.93 43.67
CA THR A 15 26.80 -31.85 43.97
C THR A 15 26.29 -30.43 43.78
N LEU A 16 25.34 -30.24 42.85
CA LEU A 16 24.47 -29.07 42.84
C LEU A 16 23.07 -29.49 43.29
N ARG A 17 22.61 -28.85 44.37
CA ARG A 17 21.33 -29.06 45.04
C ARG A 17 20.16 -28.88 44.07
N ALA A 18 19.25 -29.85 44.04
CA ALA A 18 17.92 -29.66 43.49
C ALA A 18 17.16 -28.65 44.36
N ALA A 19 16.71 -27.55 43.76
CA ALA A 19 15.74 -26.65 44.37
C ALA A 19 14.33 -27.27 44.27
N PRO A 20 13.48 -27.14 45.30
CA PRO A 20 12.17 -27.75 45.30
C PRO A 20 11.23 -26.97 44.36
N VAL A 21 10.53 -27.70 43.50
CA VAL A 21 9.39 -27.20 42.73
C VAL A 21 8.30 -26.80 43.73
N ALA A 22 8.15 -25.51 43.99
CA ALA A 22 7.02 -24.99 44.76
C ALA A 22 5.75 -25.15 43.93
N ARG A 23 4.87 -26.07 44.36
CA ARG A 23 3.47 -26.13 43.94
C ARG A 23 2.81 -24.81 44.34
N PHE A 24 2.37 -24.01 43.36
CA PHE A 24 1.37 -22.98 43.62
C PHE A 24 -0.01 -23.55 43.32
N SER A 25 -0.75 -23.79 44.40
CA SER A 25 -2.19 -23.98 44.42
C SER A 25 -2.89 -22.73 43.91
N ALA A 26 -3.69 -22.86 42.85
CA ALA A 26 -4.67 -21.85 42.50
C ALA A 26 -5.80 -21.88 43.55
N LEU A 27 -5.81 -20.88 44.43
CA LEU A 27 -6.97 -20.54 45.26
C LEU A 27 -7.51 -19.20 44.80
N SER A 28 -8.76 -19.23 44.37
CA SER A 28 -9.56 -18.12 43.89
C SER A 28 -9.82 -17.10 45.00
N VAL A 29 -9.55 -15.82 44.74
CA VAL A 29 -10.19 -14.70 45.44
C VAL A 29 -10.60 -13.65 44.41
N ARG A 30 -11.88 -13.28 44.47
CA ARG A 30 -12.62 -12.38 43.58
C ARG A 30 -12.21 -10.92 43.80
N PHE A 31 -12.04 -10.18 42.71
CA PHE A 31 -12.30 -8.73 42.65
C PHE A 31 -13.20 -8.46 41.44
N GLY A 32 -14.26 -7.70 41.68
CA GLY A 32 -15.35 -7.47 40.73
C GLY A 32 -15.12 -6.28 39.82
N GLY A 33 -15.81 -6.31 38.67
CA GLY A 33 -16.34 -5.10 38.04
C GLY A 33 -15.69 -4.62 36.74
N HIS A 34 -15.19 -5.49 35.85
CA HIS A 34 -14.90 -5.13 34.46
C HIS A 34 -15.85 -5.85 33.50
N HIS A 35 -16.48 -5.11 32.59
CA HIS A 35 -17.19 -5.68 31.45
C HIS A 35 -16.17 -6.29 30.48
N GLU A 36 -15.95 -7.60 30.60
CA GLU A 36 -15.32 -8.41 29.57
C GLU A 36 -16.03 -8.21 28.23
N VAL A 37 -15.28 -7.88 27.18
CA VAL A 37 -15.75 -8.14 25.81
C VAL A 37 -15.72 -9.65 25.65
N LYS A 38 -16.86 -10.30 25.93
CA LYS A 38 -17.05 -11.72 25.68
C LYS A 38 -16.96 -11.96 24.19
N ILE A 39 -15.86 -12.54 23.73
CA ILE A 39 -15.84 -13.27 22.46
C ILE A 39 -16.95 -14.31 22.58
N GLN A 40 -18.01 -14.20 21.77
CA GLN A 40 -19.05 -15.21 21.74
C GLN A 40 -18.42 -16.47 21.16
N GLN A 41 -18.11 -17.43 22.03
CA GLN A 41 -17.50 -18.70 21.69
C GLN A 41 -18.49 -19.82 21.99
N GLY A 42 -18.54 -20.83 21.12
CA GLY A 42 -19.33 -22.04 21.34
C GLY A 42 -18.95 -22.76 22.65
N PRO A 43 -19.85 -23.57 23.22
CA PRO A 43 -19.59 -24.30 24.46
C PRO A 43 -18.44 -25.33 24.34
N GLY A 44 -17.99 -25.64 23.12
CA GLY A 44 -17.01 -26.67 22.84
C GLY A 44 -17.59 -28.09 23.01
N ALA A 45 -17.05 -29.05 22.27
CA ALA A 45 -17.49 -30.44 22.39
C ALA A 45 -16.86 -31.14 23.60
N ALA A 46 -17.60 -32.10 24.16
CA ALA A 46 -17.08 -32.99 25.19
C ALA A 46 -15.99 -33.92 24.61
N ALA A 47 -14.99 -34.25 25.42
CA ALA A 47 -13.89 -35.13 25.00
C ALA A 47 -14.43 -36.50 24.53
N GLY A 48 -14.15 -36.85 23.27
CA GLY A 48 -14.63 -38.07 22.62
C GLY A 48 -15.90 -37.92 21.77
N SER A 49 -16.40 -36.70 21.56
CA SER A 49 -17.53 -36.42 20.66
C SER A 49 -17.14 -35.49 19.50
N THR A 50 -17.84 -35.60 18.37
CA THR A 50 -17.65 -34.71 17.21
C THR A 50 -18.41 -33.41 17.46
N PRO A 51 -17.76 -32.23 17.38
CA PRO A 51 -18.42 -30.97 17.71
C PRO A 51 -19.44 -30.57 16.64
N THR A 52 -20.59 -30.04 17.07
CA THR A 52 -21.59 -29.45 16.17
C THR A 52 -21.19 -28.05 15.73
N ASP A 53 -21.82 -27.51 14.68
CA ASP A 53 -21.54 -26.15 14.20
C ASP A 53 -21.75 -25.10 15.30
N LEU A 54 -22.70 -25.33 16.22
CA LEU A 54 -22.93 -24.47 17.38
C LEU A 54 -21.78 -24.53 18.40
N ASP A 55 -21.12 -25.70 18.55
CA ASP A 55 -20.01 -25.92 19.47
C ASP A 55 -18.72 -25.27 18.98
N GLN A 56 -18.57 -25.10 17.65
CA GLN A 56 -17.39 -24.52 17.01
C GLN A 56 -17.56 -23.04 16.64
N SER A 57 -18.80 -22.55 16.51
CA SER A 57 -19.10 -21.18 16.10
C SER A 57 -18.45 -20.11 16.99
N THR A 58 -17.87 -19.07 16.36
CA THR A 58 -17.32 -17.90 17.07
C THR A 58 -17.69 -16.57 16.40
N GLY A 59 -17.73 -15.49 17.16
CA GLY A 59 -17.91 -14.13 16.60
C GLY A 59 -19.25 -13.93 15.89
N LEU A 60 -19.22 -13.35 14.68
CA LEU A 60 -20.43 -13.01 13.90
C LEU A 60 -21.20 -14.24 13.42
N GLU A 61 -20.50 -15.33 13.10
CA GLU A 61 -21.09 -16.61 12.70
C GLU A 61 -21.93 -17.21 13.84
N ARG A 62 -21.45 -17.10 15.08
CA ARG A 62 -22.21 -17.50 16.28
C ARG A 62 -23.42 -16.60 16.53
N ALA A 63 -23.27 -15.30 16.32
CA ALA A 63 -24.38 -14.36 16.45
C ALA A 63 -25.51 -14.74 15.49
N GLU A 64 -25.19 -15.05 14.23
CA GLU A 64 -26.15 -15.51 13.22
C GLU A 64 -26.90 -16.78 13.64
N LEU A 65 -26.15 -17.81 14.07
CA LEU A 65 -26.69 -19.10 14.52
C LEU A 65 -27.63 -18.93 15.72
N LEU A 66 -27.24 -18.11 16.72
CA LEU A 66 -28.08 -17.82 17.88
C LEU A 66 -29.33 -17.02 17.51
N GLY A 67 -29.25 -16.12 16.53
CA GLY A 67 -30.39 -15.41 15.98
C GLY A 67 -31.40 -16.34 15.33
N LYS A 68 -30.94 -17.21 14.43
CA LYS A 68 -31.77 -18.23 13.77
C LYS A 68 -32.45 -19.16 14.77
N MET A 69 -31.76 -19.56 15.84
CA MET A 69 -32.34 -20.38 16.93
C MET A 69 -33.39 -19.63 17.76
N GLN A 70 -33.35 -18.29 17.80
CA GLN A 70 -34.34 -17.44 18.48
C GLN A 70 -35.45 -16.95 17.52
N GLY A 71 -35.46 -17.43 16.26
CA GLY A 71 -36.41 -17.00 15.24
C GLY A 71 -36.22 -15.55 14.76
N LYS A 72 -35.02 -14.98 14.93
CA LYS A 72 -34.66 -13.65 14.44
C LYS A 72 -33.57 -13.75 13.37
N ASP A 73 -33.89 -13.33 12.14
CA ASP A 73 -32.88 -13.18 11.10
C ASP A 73 -32.12 -11.86 11.33
N ILE A 74 -30.82 -11.97 11.65
CA ILE A 74 -29.99 -10.81 12.02
C ILE A 74 -29.48 -10.07 10.77
N PHE A 75 -29.50 -10.72 9.61
CA PHE A 75 -28.93 -10.17 8.36
C PHE A 75 -29.97 -9.88 7.28
N ASP A 76 -31.26 -10.09 7.58
CA ASP A 76 -32.41 -9.91 6.69
C ASP A 76 -32.11 -10.33 5.25
N LEU A 77 -32.19 -11.64 5.01
CA LEU A 77 -32.02 -12.22 3.67
C LEU A 77 -33.34 -12.31 2.91
N ALA A 78 -34.39 -11.61 3.36
CA ALA A 78 -35.69 -11.64 2.70
C ALA A 78 -35.58 -11.09 1.27
N PRO A 79 -36.22 -11.75 0.27
CA PRO A 79 -36.25 -11.25 -1.09
C PRO A 79 -36.89 -9.86 -1.15
N LEU A 80 -36.33 -8.96 -1.97
CA LEU A 80 -36.98 -7.70 -2.31
C LEU A 80 -38.30 -7.98 -3.04
N GLU A 81 -39.43 -7.69 -2.40
CA GLU A 81 -40.76 -7.83 -3.02
C GLU A 81 -41.01 -6.69 -4.01
N VAL A 82 -40.68 -6.92 -5.28
CA VAL A 82 -40.88 -5.95 -6.35
C VAL A 82 -42.20 -6.26 -7.09
N HIS A 83 -43.29 -5.59 -6.72
CA HIS A 83 -44.61 -5.81 -7.32
C HIS A 83 -44.82 -5.09 -8.66
N VAL A 84 -44.00 -4.07 -8.96
CA VAL A 84 -44.15 -3.22 -10.16
C VAL A 84 -42.81 -3.09 -10.85
N ARG A 85 -42.80 -3.26 -12.19
CA ARG A 85 -41.58 -3.18 -12.99
C ARG A 85 -41.05 -1.74 -13.01
N GLY A 86 -39.84 -1.56 -12.52
CA GLY A 86 -39.09 -0.31 -12.57
C GLY A 86 -38.74 0.11 -13.99
N THR A 87 -38.80 1.42 -14.24
CA THR A 87 -38.48 2.09 -15.51
C THR A 87 -37.37 3.13 -15.30
N LYS A 88 -36.82 3.73 -16.35
CA LYS A 88 -35.85 4.83 -16.18
C LYS A 88 -36.43 6.04 -15.43
N ALA A 89 -37.74 6.27 -15.56
CA ALA A 89 -38.43 7.35 -14.84
C ALA A 89 -38.75 6.98 -13.39
N ASN A 90 -38.89 5.68 -13.09
CA ASN A 90 -39.21 5.17 -11.76
C ASN A 90 -38.53 3.80 -11.54
N PRO A 91 -37.23 3.75 -11.23
CA PRO A 91 -36.46 2.51 -11.12
C PRO A 91 -36.70 1.79 -9.78
N THR A 92 -36.39 0.50 -9.74
CA THR A 92 -36.29 -0.26 -8.49
C THR A 92 -35.04 0.19 -7.74
N ILE A 93 -35.21 0.83 -6.58
CA ILE A 93 -34.09 1.39 -5.82
C ILE A 93 -33.39 0.29 -5.02
N ILE A 94 -32.07 0.25 -5.13
CA ILE A 94 -31.21 -0.67 -4.41
C ILE A 94 -30.28 0.14 -3.52
N HIS A 95 -30.57 0.13 -2.22
CA HIS A 95 -29.77 0.81 -1.23
C HIS A 95 -28.52 -0.01 -0.90
N SER A 96 -27.30 0.55 -0.93
CA SER A 96 -26.07 -0.15 -0.51
C SER A 96 -25.08 0.78 0.17
N ARG A 97 -24.41 0.33 1.25
CA ARG A 97 -23.26 1.07 1.84
C ARG A 97 -21.97 0.81 1.07
N ASP A 98 -21.90 -0.33 0.40
CA ASP A 98 -20.79 -0.69 -0.46
C ASP A 98 -21.01 -0.09 -1.85
N PRO A 99 -19.94 0.39 -2.51
CA PRO A 99 -20.01 1.04 -3.81
C PRO A 99 -20.55 0.14 -4.92
N ILE A 100 -20.66 -1.16 -4.66
CA ILE A 100 -21.22 -2.18 -5.56
C ILE A 100 -22.15 -3.10 -4.75
N ARG A 101 -23.25 -3.58 -5.37
CA ARG A 101 -24.15 -4.57 -4.77
C ARG A 101 -24.66 -5.56 -5.81
N TYR A 102 -24.65 -6.85 -5.49
CA TYR A 102 -25.26 -7.89 -6.32
C TYR A 102 -26.77 -7.96 -6.04
N VAL A 103 -27.58 -7.91 -7.10
CA VAL A 103 -29.05 -8.01 -7.01
C VAL A 103 -29.56 -9.08 -7.94
N GLY A 104 -30.28 -10.05 -7.39
CA GLY A 104 -30.95 -11.09 -8.14
C GLY A 104 -32.34 -10.64 -8.59
N CYS A 105 -32.54 -10.45 -9.89
CA CYS A 105 -33.85 -10.21 -10.48
C CYS A 105 -34.52 -11.55 -10.82
N ALA A 106 -35.60 -11.92 -10.13
CA ALA A 106 -36.39 -13.11 -10.46
C ALA A 106 -37.48 -12.85 -11.53
N GLY A 107 -37.61 -11.61 -12.01
CA GLY A 107 -38.71 -11.17 -12.87
C GLY A 107 -39.74 -10.31 -12.14
N VAL A 108 -40.49 -9.50 -12.89
CA VAL A 108 -41.54 -8.62 -12.35
C VAL A 108 -42.68 -8.47 -13.37
N PRO A 109 -43.96 -8.65 -12.98
CA PRO A 109 -44.45 -9.04 -11.65
C PRO A 109 -44.35 -10.55 -11.39
N GLY A 110 -43.78 -10.95 -10.24
CA GLY A 110 -43.57 -12.36 -9.85
C GLY A 110 -42.35 -13.01 -10.51
N GLU A 111 -42.08 -14.28 -10.21
CA GLU A 111 -40.93 -15.02 -10.76
C GLU A 111 -41.11 -15.37 -12.25
N THR A 112 -40.94 -14.39 -13.15
CA THR A 112 -41.17 -14.56 -14.60
C THR A 112 -39.96 -15.10 -15.35
N HIS A 113 -38.77 -15.16 -14.73
CA HIS A 113 -37.57 -15.76 -15.32
C HIS A 113 -36.57 -16.24 -14.25
N GLU A 114 -35.60 -17.06 -14.66
CA GLU A 114 -34.50 -17.49 -13.79
C GLU A 114 -33.73 -16.28 -13.24
N VAL A 115 -33.32 -16.33 -11.97
CA VAL A 115 -32.74 -15.18 -11.25
C VAL A 115 -31.54 -14.61 -12.00
N GLN A 116 -31.66 -13.39 -12.51
CA GLN A 116 -30.58 -12.66 -13.15
C GLN A 116 -29.82 -11.83 -12.12
N TRP A 117 -28.57 -12.22 -11.84
CA TRP A 117 -27.68 -11.47 -10.96
C TRP A 117 -27.10 -10.29 -11.72
N LEU A 118 -27.40 -9.10 -11.22
CA LEU A 118 -26.92 -7.83 -11.73
C LEU A 118 -25.94 -7.26 -10.71
N LEU A 119 -24.75 -6.87 -11.17
CA LEU A 119 -23.86 -6.03 -10.37
C LEU A 119 -24.34 -4.59 -10.54
N ILE A 120 -24.87 -4.01 -9.48
CA ILE A 120 -25.32 -2.63 -9.48
C ILE A 120 -24.22 -1.78 -8.83
N ASP A 121 -23.68 -0.84 -9.59
CA ASP A 121 -22.52 -0.01 -9.22
C ASP A 121 -22.96 1.44 -8.98
N GLN A 122 -22.39 2.09 -7.96
CA GLN A 122 -22.64 3.49 -7.65
C GLN A 122 -22.34 4.47 -8.80
N THR A 123 -21.47 4.08 -9.72
CA THR A 123 -21.06 4.87 -10.88
C THR A 123 -22.02 4.73 -12.07
N HIS A 124 -22.89 3.72 -12.07
CA HIS A 124 -23.88 3.51 -13.12
C HIS A 124 -25.13 4.37 -12.88
N GLU A 125 -25.65 5.00 -13.93
CA GLU A 125 -26.87 5.83 -13.82
C GLU A 125 -28.11 4.95 -13.59
N PHE A 126 -28.20 3.82 -14.30
CA PHE A 126 -29.20 2.77 -14.15
C PHE A 126 -28.66 1.43 -14.65
N ASP A 127 -29.01 0.35 -13.96
CA ASP A 127 -28.75 -1.03 -14.39
C ASP A 127 -30.07 -1.68 -14.81
N ARG A 128 -30.06 -2.51 -15.85
CA ARG A 128 -31.31 -3.09 -16.38
C ARG A 128 -31.18 -4.59 -16.51
N CYS A 129 -32.16 -5.32 -15.99
CA CYS A 129 -32.30 -6.74 -16.27
C CYS A 129 -32.54 -6.93 -17.77
N ASP A 130 -31.72 -7.74 -18.42
CA ASP A 130 -31.79 -8.06 -19.84
C ASP A 130 -33.03 -8.89 -20.22
N GLN A 131 -33.57 -9.67 -19.29
CA GLN A 131 -34.75 -10.53 -19.49
C GLN A 131 -36.07 -9.77 -19.28
N CYS A 132 -36.44 -9.41 -18.04
CA CYS A 132 -37.70 -8.71 -17.80
C CYS A 132 -37.63 -7.21 -18.10
N GLY A 133 -36.45 -6.65 -18.31
CA GLY A 133 -36.28 -5.23 -18.55
C GLY A 133 -36.62 -4.35 -17.35
N ASN A 134 -36.62 -4.89 -16.13
CA ASN A 134 -36.70 -4.12 -14.89
C ASN A 134 -35.46 -3.24 -14.76
N VAL A 135 -35.67 -1.96 -14.46
CA VAL A 135 -34.59 -0.99 -14.25
C VAL A 135 -34.32 -0.87 -12.76
N TYR A 136 -33.06 -0.98 -12.38
CA TYR A 136 -32.52 -0.81 -11.05
C TYR A 136 -31.66 0.44 -10.98
N LYS A 137 -31.61 1.06 -9.81
CA LYS A 137 -30.71 2.19 -9.55
C LYS A 137 -30.02 1.99 -8.22
N TRP A 138 -28.68 2.03 -8.24
CA TRP A 138 -27.90 2.09 -7.03
C TRP A 138 -28.20 3.39 -6.29
N THR A 139 -28.41 3.31 -5.00
CA THR A 139 -28.47 4.47 -4.12
C THR A 139 -27.67 4.13 -2.88
N ALA A 140 -26.95 5.11 -2.34
CA ALA A 140 -26.27 4.91 -1.07
C ALA A 140 -27.31 4.45 -0.03
N TYR A 141 -26.96 3.44 0.77
CA TYR A 141 -27.76 3.05 1.92
C TYR A 141 -27.61 4.14 2.97
N GLU A 142 -28.51 5.11 2.90
CA GLU A 142 -28.84 5.98 4.01
C GLU A 142 -29.81 5.19 4.91
N PRO A 143 -29.48 4.97 6.19
CA PRO A 143 -30.32 4.20 7.08
C PRO A 143 -31.65 4.94 7.29
N ASP A 144 -32.72 4.49 6.63
CA ASP A 144 -34.08 5.05 6.73
C ASP A 144 -34.18 6.53 6.30
N GLU A 145 -35.33 6.94 5.73
CA GLU A 145 -35.63 8.37 5.47
C GLU A 145 -35.67 9.23 6.75
N ASN A 146 -35.47 8.60 7.91
CA ASN A 146 -35.32 9.27 9.20
C ASN A 146 -33.86 9.66 9.56
N PHE A 147 -32.82 9.18 8.86
CA PHE A 147 -31.43 9.56 9.14
C PHE A 147 -30.62 9.87 7.86
N PRO A 148 -30.47 11.16 7.49
CA PRO A 148 -29.69 11.58 6.32
C PRO A 148 -28.22 11.10 6.37
N ALA A 149 -27.60 10.87 5.20
CA ALA A 149 -26.16 10.70 5.07
C ALA A 149 -25.39 11.79 5.86
N LEU A 150 -24.20 11.46 6.39
CA LEU A 150 -23.46 12.42 7.20
C LEU A 150 -23.18 13.73 6.42
N SER A 151 -22.99 13.66 5.10
CA SER A 151 -22.82 14.82 4.20
C SER A 151 -24.09 15.67 4.06
N SER A 152 -25.29 15.09 4.09
CA SER A 152 -26.58 15.80 4.18
C SER A 152 -26.92 16.22 5.62
N THR A 153 -26.13 15.77 6.61
CA THR A 153 -26.26 16.14 8.03
C THR A 153 -25.30 17.28 8.45
N LEU A 154 -24.29 17.61 7.64
CA LEU A 154 -23.41 18.76 7.88
C LEU A 154 -24.11 20.05 7.47
N ARG A 155 -24.38 20.93 8.44
CA ARG A 155 -24.82 22.30 8.17
C ARG A 155 -23.63 23.24 8.20
N PHE A 156 -23.39 23.94 7.10
CA PHE A 156 -22.33 24.93 6.97
C PHE A 156 -22.88 26.33 7.24
N SER A 157 -22.12 27.18 7.92
CA SER A 157 -22.40 28.62 7.90
C SER A 157 -22.16 29.20 6.51
N ASP A 158 -22.83 30.31 6.19
CA ASP A 158 -22.66 31.00 4.89
C ASP A 158 -21.19 31.39 4.65
N GLU A 159 -20.48 31.81 5.70
CA GLU A 159 -19.06 32.18 5.65
C GLU A 159 -18.18 30.99 5.28
N VAL A 160 -18.39 29.83 5.94
CA VAL A 160 -17.60 28.61 5.68
C VAL A 160 -17.93 28.03 4.31
N LYS A 161 -19.22 28.01 3.93
CA LYS A 161 -19.63 27.53 2.62
C LYS A 161 -19.02 28.36 1.49
N ALA A 162 -19.08 29.70 1.60
CA ALA A 162 -18.44 30.59 0.64
C ALA A 162 -16.92 30.40 0.59
N ALA A 163 -16.27 30.12 1.73
CA ALA A 163 -14.84 29.83 1.77
C ALA A 163 -14.48 28.51 1.08
N LEU A 164 -15.27 27.45 1.28
CA LEU A 164 -15.10 26.16 0.58
C LEU A 164 -15.26 26.33 -0.93
N ASP A 165 -16.35 26.99 -1.37
CA ASP A 165 -16.65 27.20 -2.79
C ASP A 165 -15.54 28.02 -3.50
N GLN A 166 -14.95 28.99 -2.78
CA GLN A 166 -13.89 29.86 -3.28
C GLN A 166 -12.48 29.30 -3.02
N LYS A 167 -12.35 28.10 -2.45
CA LYS A 167 -11.07 27.48 -2.03
C LYS A 167 -10.20 28.39 -1.15
N LYS A 168 -10.86 29.17 -0.29
CA LYS A 168 -10.20 30.04 0.68
C LYS A 168 -9.65 29.24 1.86
N PRO A 169 -8.61 29.73 2.54
CA PRO A 169 -8.05 29.06 3.71
C PRO A 169 -9.11 28.90 4.82
N LEU A 170 -9.22 27.70 5.37
CA LEU A 170 -10.15 27.35 6.46
C LEU A 170 -9.37 26.75 7.63
N VAL A 171 -9.77 27.12 8.85
CA VAL A 171 -9.23 26.55 10.09
C VAL A 171 -10.39 26.07 10.94
N ALA A 172 -10.44 24.76 11.22
CA ALA A 172 -11.39 24.20 12.17
C ALA A 172 -11.04 24.63 13.60
N LEU A 173 -12.05 24.75 14.45
CA LEU A 173 -11.94 25.02 15.89
C LEU A 173 -12.89 24.10 16.65
N GLU A 174 -12.44 23.55 17.79
CA GLU A 174 -13.29 22.68 18.62
C GLU A 174 -14.21 23.48 19.54
N SER A 175 -15.28 22.85 19.99
CA SER A 175 -16.24 23.47 20.90
C SER A 175 -16.16 22.96 22.35
N THR A 176 -15.46 21.85 22.62
CA THR A 176 -15.22 21.38 24.01
C THR A 176 -14.50 22.42 24.85
N ILE A 177 -13.55 23.17 24.28
CA ILE A 177 -12.86 24.24 25.00
C ILE A 177 -13.81 25.34 25.49
N ILE A 178 -14.90 25.58 24.75
CA ILE A 178 -15.93 26.58 25.06
C ILE A 178 -16.83 26.09 26.20
N SER A 179 -17.31 24.85 26.13
CA SER A 179 -18.28 24.33 27.11
C SER A 179 -17.64 23.78 28.39
N HIS A 180 -16.50 23.10 28.26
CA HIS A 180 -15.87 22.33 29.35
C HIS A 180 -14.46 22.81 29.71
N GLY A 181 -13.83 23.62 28.86
CA GLY A 181 -12.46 24.08 29.05
C GLY A 181 -12.33 25.39 29.84
N MET A 182 -13.34 26.27 29.78
CA MET A 182 -13.28 27.61 30.36
C MET A 182 -14.63 28.02 30.99
N PRO A 183 -14.64 28.86 32.04
CA PRO A 183 -15.88 29.35 32.65
C PRO A 183 -16.53 30.48 31.83
N TYR A 184 -17.85 30.66 31.99
CA TYR A 184 -18.57 31.82 31.44
C TYR A 184 -18.30 33.10 32.27
N PRO A 185 -18.13 34.29 31.64
CA PRO A 185 -18.21 34.62 30.21
C PRO A 185 -16.89 34.45 29.42
N VAL A 186 -15.81 34.08 30.10
CA VAL A 186 -14.45 34.00 29.51
C VAL A 186 -14.39 33.04 28.33
N ASN A 187 -15.11 31.92 28.40
CA ASN A 187 -15.24 30.95 27.32
C ASN A 187 -15.80 31.56 26.02
N PHE A 188 -16.86 32.37 26.11
CA PHE A 188 -17.47 33.07 25.00
C PHE A 188 -16.51 34.11 24.43
N GLU A 189 -15.94 34.96 25.28
CA GLU A 189 -15.01 36.02 24.87
C GLU A 189 -13.78 35.44 24.18
N THR A 190 -13.26 34.32 24.68
CA THR A 190 -12.11 33.65 24.11
C THR A 190 -12.45 33.00 22.77
N ALA A 191 -13.59 32.32 22.64
CA ALA A 191 -14.04 31.76 21.36
C ALA A 191 -14.13 32.84 20.28
N ILE A 192 -14.78 33.98 20.57
CA ILE A 192 -14.89 35.10 19.64
C ILE A 192 -13.51 35.70 19.31
N ALA A 193 -12.64 35.87 20.32
CA ALA A 193 -11.30 36.40 20.10
C ALA A 193 -10.44 35.46 19.22
N VAL A 194 -10.57 34.15 19.40
CA VAL A 194 -9.87 33.15 18.60
C VAL A 194 -10.36 33.15 17.16
N GLU A 195 -11.68 33.20 16.92
CA GLU A 195 -12.19 33.35 15.57
C GLU A 195 -11.71 34.64 14.90
N LYS A 196 -11.64 35.75 15.65
CA LYS A 196 -11.08 37.00 15.16
C LYS A 196 -9.62 36.85 14.76
N VAL A 197 -8.81 36.17 15.57
CA VAL A 197 -7.39 35.92 15.26
C VAL A 197 -7.25 35.12 13.95
N VAL A 198 -8.09 34.11 13.72
CA VAL A 198 -8.08 33.34 12.45
C VAL A 198 -8.41 34.27 11.26
N ARG A 199 -9.45 35.10 11.39
CA ARG A 199 -9.86 36.08 10.36
C ARG A 199 -8.76 37.10 10.08
N ASP A 200 -8.16 37.69 11.11
CA ASP A 200 -7.09 38.69 11.00
C ASP A 200 -5.84 38.12 10.30
N ASN A 201 -5.62 36.80 10.37
CA ASN A 201 -4.51 36.12 9.70
C ASN A 201 -4.87 35.58 8.30
N GLY A 202 -6.05 35.91 7.78
CA GLY A 202 -6.45 35.63 6.39
C GLY A 202 -7.03 34.24 6.15
N ALA A 203 -7.53 33.58 7.20
CA ALA A 203 -8.28 32.32 7.09
C ALA A 203 -9.70 32.47 7.65
N THR A 204 -10.59 31.58 7.24
CA THR A 204 -11.97 31.53 7.72
C THR A 204 -12.08 30.55 8.90
N PRO A 205 -12.55 30.97 10.08
CA PRO A 205 -12.74 30.07 11.21
C PRO A 205 -13.98 29.20 11.02
N ALA A 206 -13.87 27.91 11.34
CA ALA A 206 -14.97 26.98 11.37
C ALA A 206 -15.05 26.33 12.76
N THR A 207 -15.71 27.00 13.70
CA THR A 207 -16.07 26.38 14.99
C THR A 207 -17.07 25.26 14.76
N ILE A 208 -16.74 24.05 15.22
CA ILE A 208 -17.55 22.85 14.99
C ILE A 208 -18.24 22.44 16.29
N ALA A 209 -19.54 22.16 16.23
CA ALA A 209 -20.33 21.63 17.34
C ALA A 209 -21.54 20.83 16.82
N ILE A 210 -22.25 20.17 17.73
CA ILE A 210 -23.59 19.62 17.45
C ILE A 210 -24.60 20.47 18.20
N LEU A 211 -25.58 21.04 17.49
CA LEU A 211 -26.70 21.78 18.09
C LEU A 211 -27.99 21.03 17.79
N ASP A 212 -28.72 20.64 18.84
CA ASP A 212 -29.99 19.90 18.73
C ASP A 212 -29.92 18.67 17.80
N GLY A 213 -28.80 17.94 17.88
CA GLY A 213 -28.50 16.77 17.04
C GLY A 213 -28.04 17.07 15.60
N GLN A 214 -27.93 18.34 15.21
CA GLN A 214 -27.43 18.74 13.90
C GLN A 214 -25.95 19.15 13.98
N ILE A 215 -25.12 18.60 13.10
CA ILE A 215 -23.71 18.98 13.03
C ILE A 215 -23.60 20.35 12.37
N GLN A 216 -22.92 21.29 13.02
CA GLN A 216 -22.69 22.64 12.52
C GLN A 216 -21.19 22.83 12.25
N ILE A 217 -20.86 23.27 11.03
CA ILE A 217 -19.51 23.62 10.59
C ILE A 217 -19.46 25.15 10.40
N GLY A 218 -18.89 25.83 11.38
CA GLY A 218 -18.98 27.28 11.53
C GLY A 218 -20.21 27.66 12.33
N LEU A 219 -20.01 28.26 13.52
CA LEU A 219 -21.09 28.72 14.38
C LEU A 219 -21.27 30.23 14.26
N SER A 220 -22.51 30.71 14.36
CA SER A 220 -22.78 32.13 14.58
C SER A 220 -22.38 32.57 15.98
N GLN A 221 -22.18 33.87 16.19
CA GLN A 221 -21.86 34.40 17.52
C GLN A 221 -22.94 34.05 18.56
N ASP A 222 -24.22 34.02 18.16
CA ASP A 222 -25.32 33.65 19.06
C ASP A 222 -25.31 32.16 19.41
N GLN A 223 -24.96 31.30 18.45
CA GLN A 223 -24.77 29.87 18.70
C GLN A 223 -23.58 29.61 19.64
N ILE A 224 -22.46 30.33 19.45
CA ILE A 224 -21.30 30.26 20.36
C ILE A 224 -21.71 30.76 21.76
N ARG A 225 -22.46 31.87 21.84
CA ARG A 225 -22.97 32.39 23.11
C ARG A 225 -23.89 31.40 23.82
N HIS A 226 -24.77 30.75 23.07
CA HIS A 226 -25.68 29.74 23.59
C HIS A 226 -24.89 28.56 24.18
N LEU A 227 -23.96 28.01 23.41
CA LEU A 227 -23.11 26.91 23.84
C LEU A 227 -22.23 27.27 25.05
N ALA A 228 -21.69 28.49 25.08
CA ALA A 228 -20.89 28.99 26.18
C ALA A 228 -21.69 29.17 27.48
N LYS A 229 -22.97 29.56 27.39
CA LYS A 229 -23.87 29.67 28.55
C LYS A 229 -24.31 28.31 29.08
N MET A 230 -24.57 27.35 28.19
CA MET A 230 -24.90 25.97 28.59
C MET A 230 -23.77 25.32 29.37
N GLY A 231 -22.51 25.56 28.97
CA GLY A 231 -21.35 25.03 29.67
C GLY A 231 -21.42 23.50 29.77
N ARG A 232 -21.39 22.97 31.01
CA ARG A 232 -21.44 21.53 31.29
C ARG A 232 -22.77 20.84 30.96
N GLU A 233 -23.83 21.58 30.68
CA GLU A 233 -25.10 21.00 30.22
C GLU A 233 -24.99 20.48 28.78
N ALA A 234 -24.08 21.04 27.97
CA ALA A 234 -23.77 20.49 26.66
C ALA A 234 -22.99 19.18 26.82
N VAL A 235 -23.31 18.16 26.02
CA VAL A 235 -22.62 16.87 26.09
C VAL A 235 -21.20 17.01 25.55
N LYS A 236 -20.18 16.67 26.34
CA LYS A 236 -18.80 16.51 25.82
C LYS A 236 -18.78 15.33 24.84
N ALA A 237 -18.64 15.63 23.55
CA ALA A 237 -18.81 14.67 22.46
C ALA A 237 -17.45 14.29 21.85
N SER A 238 -16.97 13.09 22.17
CA SER A 238 -15.87 12.42 21.46
C SER A 238 -16.40 11.61 20.27
N ARG A 239 -15.52 10.99 19.47
CA ARG A 239 -15.89 10.20 18.28
C ARG A 239 -17.07 9.24 18.52
N ARG A 240 -17.05 8.48 19.62
CA ARG A 240 -18.10 7.50 19.96
C ARG A 240 -19.44 8.14 20.38
N ASP A 241 -19.39 9.37 20.87
CA ASP A 241 -20.55 10.06 21.44
C ASP A 241 -21.37 10.75 20.33
N LEU A 242 -20.78 11.02 19.17
CA LEU A 242 -21.42 11.69 18.03
C LEU A 242 -22.78 11.07 17.69
N ALA A 243 -22.83 9.75 17.50
CA ALA A 243 -24.07 9.05 17.15
C ALA A 243 -25.15 9.21 18.23
N VAL A 244 -24.76 9.16 19.51
CA VAL A 244 -25.69 9.28 20.64
C VAL A 244 -26.25 10.70 20.73
N VAL A 245 -25.40 11.71 20.62
CA VAL A 245 -25.80 13.13 20.68
C VAL A 245 -26.73 13.47 19.52
N MET A 246 -26.42 12.98 18.32
CA MET A 246 -27.25 13.17 17.13
C MET A 246 -28.61 12.46 17.27
N ALA A 247 -28.62 11.18 17.64
CA ALA A 247 -29.85 10.39 17.78
C ALA A 247 -30.79 10.96 18.86
N LYS A 248 -30.23 11.48 19.95
CA LYS A 248 -30.99 12.09 21.05
C LYS A 248 -31.34 13.56 20.82
N LYS A 249 -30.98 14.14 19.67
CA LYS A 249 -31.15 15.56 19.35
C LYS A 249 -30.60 16.48 20.44
N GLN A 250 -29.44 16.12 21.00
CA GLN A 250 -28.79 16.87 22.07
C GLN A 250 -27.80 17.88 21.49
N THR A 251 -27.51 18.92 22.27
CA THR A 251 -26.38 19.82 22.01
C THR A 251 -25.11 19.22 22.57
N GLY A 252 -24.08 19.11 21.72
CA GLY A 252 -22.80 18.50 22.03
C GLY A 252 -21.62 19.39 21.66
N ALA A 253 -20.69 19.53 22.60
CA ALA A 253 -19.41 20.20 22.40
C ALA A 253 -18.38 19.16 21.96
N THR A 254 -17.85 19.29 20.74
CA THR A 254 -16.95 18.31 20.13
C THR A 254 -15.54 18.41 20.70
N THR A 255 -14.92 17.27 21.03
CA THR A 255 -13.50 17.20 21.42
C THR A 255 -12.61 17.27 20.18
N VAL A 256 -11.27 17.19 20.36
CA VAL A 256 -10.30 17.07 19.27
C VAL A 256 -10.66 15.91 18.33
N SER A 257 -10.90 14.70 18.85
CA SER A 257 -11.26 13.54 18.01
C SER A 257 -12.52 13.76 17.15
N ALA A 258 -13.60 14.24 17.76
CA ALA A 258 -14.84 14.52 17.05
C ALA A 258 -14.68 15.65 16.03
N THR A 259 -13.96 16.71 16.40
CA THR A 259 -13.72 17.87 15.55
C THR A 259 -12.88 17.50 14.34
N MET A 260 -11.84 16.67 14.50
CA MET A 260 -11.02 16.17 13.39
C MET A 260 -11.86 15.41 12.36
N LEU A 261 -12.67 14.45 12.82
CA LEU A 261 -13.53 13.66 11.95
C LEU A 261 -14.47 14.57 11.13
N LEU A 262 -15.14 15.51 11.80
CA LEU A 262 -16.10 16.41 11.17
C LEU A 262 -15.42 17.43 10.25
N ALA A 263 -14.24 17.94 10.64
CA ALA A 263 -13.43 18.85 9.83
C ALA A 263 -12.97 18.16 8.54
N HIS A 264 -12.46 16.94 8.62
CA HIS A 264 -12.05 16.17 7.45
C HIS A 264 -13.22 15.92 6.50
N ARG A 265 -14.38 15.51 7.03
CA ARG A 265 -15.61 15.33 6.23
C ARG A 265 -16.14 16.63 5.63
N ALA A 266 -15.84 17.77 6.24
CA ALA A 266 -16.14 19.10 5.73
C ALA A 266 -15.09 19.62 4.71
N GLY A 267 -14.03 18.85 4.43
CA GLY A 267 -12.95 19.27 3.52
C GLY A 267 -11.95 20.25 4.14
N ILE A 268 -11.88 20.34 5.47
CA ILE A 268 -10.98 21.23 6.21
C ILE A 268 -9.75 20.43 6.67
N SER A 269 -8.57 20.88 6.25
CA SER A 269 -7.30 20.17 6.50
C SER A 269 -6.51 20.65 7.72
N VAL A 270 -6.84 21.82 8.26
CA VAL A 270 -6.11 22.44 9.37
C VAL A 270 -7.06 22.70 10.53
N PHE A 271 -6.66 22.30 11.73
CA PHE A 271 -7.43 22.43 12.97
C PHE A 271 -6.54 23.05 14.07
N ALA A 272 -7.04 24.08 14.75
CA ALA A 272 -6.38 24.66 15.93
C ALA A 272 -7.12 24.31 17.23
N THR A 273 -6.36 23.90 18.25
CA THR A 273 -6.85 23.69 19.62
C THR A 273 -5.83 24.26 20.62
N GLY A 274 -6.18 24.29 21.90
CA GLY A 274 -5.23 24.57 22.96
C GLY A 274 -4.18 23.46 23.09
N GLY A 275 -4.61 22.22 23.30
CA GLY A 275 -3.73 21.08 23.55
C GLY A 275 -4.47 19.78 23.30
N ILE A 276 -3.81 18.77 22.73
CA ILE A 276 -4.45 17.48 22.47
C ILE A 276 -4.62 16.68 23.77
N GLY A 277 -5.58 15.74 23.79
CA GLY A 277 -5.54 14.66 24.76
C GLY A 277 -4.36 13.71 24.52
N GLY A 278 -4.19 12.71 25.36
CA GLY A 278 -3.04 11.84 25.33
C GLY A 278 -3.17 10.65 26.27
N VAL A 279 -2.04 10.01 26.55
CA VAL A 279 -1.94 8.93 27.54
C VAL A 279 -1.98 9.55 28.94
N HIS A 280 -2.87 9.06 29.80
CA HIS A 280 -2.95 9.56 31.17
C HIS A 280 -1.81 9.00 32.03
N ARG A 281 -1.45 9.73 33.09
CA ARG A 281 -0.47 9.24 34.08
C ARG A 281 -1.07 8.05 34.83
N GLY A 282 -0.31 6.96 35.00
CA GLY A 282 -0.81 5.70 35.56
C GLY A 282 -1.55 4.81 34.53
N TYR A 283 -1.32 5.03 33.23
CA TYR A 283 -1.88 4.24 32.13
C TYR A 283 -1.61 2.72 32.26
N GLU A 284 -0.46 2.33 32.80
CA GLU A 284 -0.08 0.93 33.02
C GLU A 284 -1.09 0.13 33.85
N GLU A 285 -1.87 0.81 34.68
CA GLU A 285 -2.92 0.21 35.52
C GLU A 285 -4.33 0.55 35.02
N THR A 286 -4.52 1.77 34.50
CA THR A 286 -5.85 2.32 34.18
C THR A 286 -6.28 2.12 32.73
N MET A 287 -5.33 1.94 31.82
CA MET A 287 -5.52 1.94 30.37
C MET A 287 -6.24 3.20 29.84
N ASP A 288 -6.17 4.33 30.56
CA ASP A 288 -6.85 5.57 30.20
C ASP A 288 -6.06 6.34 29.12
N VAL A 289 -6.54 6.25 27.87
CA VAL A 289 -5.94 6.91 26.70
C VAL A 289 -7.00 7.69 25.96
N SER A 290 -6.69 8.94 25.62
CA SER A 290 -7.58 9.77 24.83
C SER A 290 -7.82 9.18 23.44
N ALA A 291 -9.09 9.14 23.03
CA ALA A 291 -9.50 8.82 21.67
C ALA A 291 -8.91 9.78 20.61
N ASP A 292 -8.40 10.94 21.03
CA ASP A 292 -7.70 11.89 20.16
C ASP A 292 -6.50 11.23 19.46
N LEU A 293 -5.75 10.35 20.14
CA LEU A 293 -4.55 9.72 19.56
C LEU A 293 -4.90 8.73 18.46
N THR A 294 -5.93 7.91 18.68
CA THR A 294 -6.42 6.99 17.66
C THR A 294 -7.09 7.73 16.49
N GLU A 295 -7.73 8.88 16.75
CA GLU A 295 -8.26 9.72 15.68
C GLU A 295 -7.14 10.32 14.82
N LEU A 296 -6.07 10.79 15.46
CA LEU A 296 -4.87 11.27 14.78
C LEU A 296 -4.28 10.18 13.87
N GLY A 297 -4.34 8.89 14.22
CA GLY A 297 -3.92 7.79 13.35
C GLY A 297 -4.86 7.48 12.18
N ARG A 298 -6.05 8.09 12.10
CA ARG A 298 -7.11 7.73 11.13
C ARG A 298 -7.58 8.86 10.22
N THR A 299 -7.31 10.11 10.59
CA THR A 299 -7.95 11.27 9.98
C THR A 299 -6.88 12.28 9.55
N PRO A 300 -6.72 12.56 8.24
CA PRO A 300 -5.63 13.37 7.70
C PRO A 300 -5.87 14.89 7.87
N VAL A 301 -5.97 15.32 9.12
CA VAL A 301 -6.08 16.72 9.55
C VAL A 301 -4.86 17.10 10.37
N ALA A 302 -4.27 18.25 10.07
CA ALA A 302 -3.18 18.81 10.85
C ALA A 302 -3.71 19.55 12.07
N VAL A 303 -3.32 19.12 13.25
CA VAL A 303 -3.72 19.67 14.54
C VAL A 303 -2.60 20.55 15.08
N VAL A 304 -2.83 21.86 15.10
CA VAL A 304 -1.95 22.87 15.66
C VAL A 304 -2.35 23.09 17.12
N CYS A 305 -1.43 22.82 18.04
CA CYS A 305 -1.70 22.85 19.48
C CYS A 305 -0.45 23.21 20.28
N ALA A 306 -0.58 23.51 21.58
CA ALA A 306 0.56 23.75 22.47
C ALA A 306 1.15 22.43 23.03
N GLY A 307 1.07 21.36 22.23
CA GLY A 307 1.45 20.01 22.63
C GLY A 307 0.32 19.27 23.36
N VAL A 308 0.72 18.35 24.24
CA VAL A 308 -0.19 17.51 25.03
C VAL A 308 -0.52 18.25 26.33
N LYS A 309 -1.78 18.19 26.78
CA LYS A 309 -2.18 18.82 28.06
C LYS A 309 -1.27 18.35 29.20
N SER A 310 -0.73 19.29 29.97
CA SER A 310 0.33 19.06 30.97
C SER A 310 0.01 18.06 32.09
N ILE A 311 -1.27 17.75 32.27
CA ILE A 311 -1.80 16.76 33.21
C ILE A 311 -1.57 15.30 32.76
N LEU A 312 -1.10 15.10 31.54
CA LEU A 312 -0.93 13.80 30.87
C LEU A 312 0.54 13.36 30.88
N ASP A 313 0.80 12.17 30.32
CA ASP A 313 2.13 11.60 30.12
C ASP A 313 2.62 11.87 28.70
N ILE A 314 3.52 12.84 28.54
CA ILE A 314 4.00 13.30 27.24
C ILE A 314 4.83 12.22 26.54
N GLY A 315 5.78 11.59 27.25
CA GLY A 315 6.64 10.55 26.69
C GLY A 315 5.84 9.40 26.11
N ARG A 316 4.91 8.84 26.89
CA ARG A 316 4.04 7.75 26.42
C ARG A 316 3.09 8.19 25.31
N THR A 317 2.67 9.46 25.30
CA THR A 317 1.84 9.99 24.21
C THR A 317 2.60 10.04 22.90
N LEU A 318 3.87 10.44 22.89
CA LEU A 318 4.71 10.47 21.69
C LEU A 318 4.95 9.06 21.14
N GLU A 319 5.26 8.09 22.00
CA GLU A 319 5.40 6.66 21.61
C GLU A 319 4.10 6.09 21.01
N PHE A 320 2.95 6.44 21.58
CA PHE A 320 1.66 6.02 21.05
C PHE A 320 1.40 6.65 19.67
N LEU A 321 1.73 7.92 19.49
CA LEU A 321 1.58 8.62 18.21
C LEU A 321 2.50 8.04 17.13
N GLU A 322 3.74 7.68 17.47
CA GLU A 322 4.63 6.93 16.58
C GLU A 322 4.00 5.60 16.14
N THR A 323 3.47 4.83 17.10
CA THR A 323 2.78 3.56 16.84
C THR A 323 1.56 3.72 15.92
N GLN A 324 0.85 4.86 16.02
CA GLN A 324 -0.30 5.18 15.17
C GLN A 324 0.08 5.80 13.81
N GLY A 325 1.38 5.92 13.49
CA GLY A 325 1.83 6.52 12.23
C GLY A 325 1.56 8.03 12.12
N VAL A 326 1.45 8.72 13.25
CA VAL A 326 1.16 10.17 13.31
C VAL A 326 2.47 10.96 13.27
N THR A 327 2.58 11.88 12.32
CA THR A 327 3.74 12.77 12.25
C THR A 327 3.66 13.83 13.34
N VAL A 328 4.70 13.97 14.17
CA VAL A 328 4.77 14.96 15.25
C VAL A 328 5.91 15.94 15.02
N ALA A 329 5.58 17.23 14.92
CA ALA A 329 6.53 18.31 14.70
C ALA A 329 6.45 19.38 15.78
N THR A 330 7.58 19.97 16.15
CA THR A 330 7.62 21.18 16.99
C THR A 330 7.79 22.41 16.12
N TYR A 331 6.95 23.43 16.33
CA TYR A 331 7.04 24.70 15.63
C TYR A 331 8.10 25.60 16.27
N GLY A 332 9.14 25.93 15.53
CA GLY A 332 10.28 26.75 15.93
C GLY A 332 11.62 26.05 15.69
N LYS A 333 12.67 26.55 16.35
CA LYS A 333 14.06 26.14 16.11
C LYS A 333 14.53 24.92 16.90
N THR A 334 13.66 24.37 17.75
CA THR A 334 13.95 23.28 18.69
C THR A 334 13.16 22.03 18.34
N LEU A 335 13.70 20.87 18.72
CA LEU A 335 12.97 19.60 18.72
C LEU A 335 12.21 19.37 20.03
N ASP A 336 12.46 20.18 21.07
CA ASP A 336 11.77 20.02 22.36
C ASP A 336 10.27 20.29 22.22
N PHE A 337 9.49 19.25 22.46
CA PHE A 337 8.05 19.26 22.30
C PHE A 337 7.39 20.04 23.45
N PRO A 338 6.43 20.95 23.19
CA PRO A 338 5.86 21.79 24.23
C PRO A 338 4.96 21.02 25.20
N ALA A 339 4.93 21.47 26.46
CA ALA A 339 4.15 20.88 27.55
C ALA A 339 2.99 21.79 27.98
N PHE A 340 2.24 22.31 27.00
CA PHE A 340 1.04 23.12 27.18
C PHE A 340 1.32 24.48 27.87
N PHE A 341 1.41 24.52 29.20
CA PHE A 341 1.69 25.76 29.96
C PHE A 341 3.17 26.15 29.95
N THR A 342 4.05 25.19 29.70
CA THR A 342 5.49 25.38 29.66
C THR A 342 6.01 25.22 28.24
N ARG A 343 7.09 25.94 27.94
CA ARG A 343 7.68 25.94 26.60
C ARG A 343 8.40 24.65 26.27
N THR A 344 8.91 23.98 27.30
CA THR A 344 9.71 22.77 27.18
C THR A 344 9.12 21.65 28.02
N SER A 345 9.16 20.43 27.48
CA SER A 345 8.75 19.21 28.18
C SER A 345 9.91 18.30 28.55
N GLY A 346 11.07 18.48 27.93
CA GLY A 346 12.19 17.53 27.99
C GLY A 346 12.04 16.32 27.07
N PHE A 347 10.92 16.22 26.32
CA PHE A 347 10.71 15.22 25.28
C PHE A 347 10.88 15.84 23.89
N GLN A 348 11.30 15.05 22.91
CA GLN A 348 11.58 15.54 21.56
C GLN A 348 10.51 15.09 20.56
N SER A 349 10.14 15.98 19.64
CA SER A 349 9.34 15.63 18.45
C SER A 349 10.21 15.02 17.35
N MET A 350 9.58 14.34 16.40
CA MET A 350 10.27 13.73 15.24
C MET A 350 11.01 14.76 14.39
N LEU A 351 10.39 15.92 14.15
CA LEU A 351 10.99 17.02 13.39
C LEU A 351 10.67 18.38 14.00
N LYS A 352 11.37 19.40 13.51
CA LYS A 352 11.06 20.81 13.77
C LYS A 352 10.63 21.51 12.49
N ILE A 353 9.74 22.48 12.63
CA ILE A 353 9.21 23.28 11.53
C ILE A 353 9.38 24.75 11.89
N GLU A 354 10.14 25.51 11.11
CA GLU A 354 10.46 26.91 11.44
C GLU A 354 9.47 27.89 10.84
N THR A 355 8.78 27.51 9.76
CA THR A 355 7.88 28.40 9.01
C THR A 355 6.50 27.78 8.75
N PRO A 356 5.43 28.61 8.61
CA PRO A 356 4.11 28.10 8.24
C PRO A 356 4.09 27.40 6.88
N LYS A 357 4.96 27.85 5.96
CA LYS A 357 5.12 27.28 4.63
C LYS A 357 5.64 25.83 4.68
N GLU A 358 6.66 25.55 5.49
CA GLU A 358 7.16 24.18 5.70
C GLU A 358 6.06 23.26 6.26
N ALA A 359 5.26 23.76 7.22
CA ALA A 359 4.10 23.01 7.71
C ALA A 359 3.06 22.75 6.62
N ALA A 360 2.79 23.74 5.75
CA ALA A 360 1.87 23.57 4.63
C ALA A 360 2.39 22.55 3.60
N GLU A 361 3.68 22.56 3.30
CA GLU A 361 4.34 21.58 2.42
C GLU A 361 4.28 20.16 3.02
N LEU A 362 4.46 20.02 4.34
CA LEU A 362 4.30 18.75 5.05
C LEU A 362 2.87 18.21 4.94
N ILE A 363 1.86 19.07 5.12
CA ILE A 363 0.45 18.70 4.98
C ILE A 363 0.15 18.28 3.53
N ALA A 364 0.59 19.06 2.55
CA ALA A 364 0.41 18.76 1.14
C ALA A 364 1.09 17.44 0.75
N ALA A 365 2.28 17.16 1.28
CA ALA A 365 2.99 15.90 1.05
C ALA A 365 2.25 14.72 1.68
N ASN A 366 1.75 14.85 2.92
CA ASN A 366 0.94 13.82 3.59
C ASN A 366 -0.30 13.46 2.74
N HIS A 367 -1.01 14.47 2.21
CA HIS A 367 -2.13 14.24 1.31
C HIS A 367 -1.72 13.63 -0.03
N ALA A 368 -0.57 14.02 -0.59
CA ALA A 368 -0.10 13.54 -1.89
C ALA A 368 0.30 12.05 -1.88
N VAL A 369 0.76 11.52 -0.73
CA VAL A 369 1.09 10.10 -0.56
C VAL A 369 -0.02 9.29 0.13
N ASP A 370 -1.18 9.91 0.35
CA ASP A 370 -2.39 9.27 0.90
C ASP A 370 -2.17 8.52 2.23
N LEU A 371 -1.42 9.09 3.18
CA LEU A 371 -1.05 8.41 4.43
C LEU A 371 -2.23 8.16 5.39
N GLN A 372 -3.39 8.79 5.15
CA GLN A 372 -4.60 8.67 5.98
C GLN A 372 -4.38 8.91 7.49
N SER A 373 -3.29 9.59 7.86
CA SER A 373 -2.96 9.96 9.24
C SER A 373 -2.83 11.48 9.39
N GLY A 374 -3.18 11.97 10.58
CA GLY A 374 -3.06 13.37 10.96
C GLY A 374 -1.62 13.79 11.23
N ILE A 375 -1.45 15.09 11.48
CA ILE A 375 -0.15 15.68 11.85
C ILE A 375 -0.35 16.48 13.13
N VAL A 376 0.53 16.30 14.11
CA VAL A 376 0.56 17.15 15.32
C VAL A 376 1.65 18.19 15.15
N ILE A 377 1.28 19.47 15.20
CA ILE A 377 2.21 20.60 15.20
C ILE A 377 2.15 21.27 16.57
N GLY A 378 3.15 20.96 17.41
CA GLY A 378 3.33 21.51 18.75
C GLY A 378 3.93 22.91 18.70
N VAL A 379 3.18 23.94 19.07
CA VAL A 379 3.58 25.34 19.13
C VAL A 379 3.91 25.74 20.57
N PRO A 380 5.18 26.01 20.91
CA PRO A 380 5.53 26.47 22.25
C PRO A 380 4.88 27.81 22.58
N ILE A 381 4.23 27.90 23.75
CA ILE A 381 3.62 29.13 24.27
C ILE A 381 4.64 30.27 24.31
N ALA A 382 4.24 31.50 24.01
CA ALA A 382 5.09 32.69 24.08
C ALA A 382 5.80 32.80 25.45
N LYS A 383 7.03 33.32 25.47
CA LYS A 383 7.88 33.34 26.68
C LYS A 383 7.26 34.18 27.78
N GLU A 384 6.54 35.24 27.39
CA GLU A 384 5.90 36.19 28.29
C GLU A 384 4.63 35.62 28.94
N ASP A 385 4.02 34.63 28.29
CA ASP A 385 2.78 33.97 28.72
C ASP A 385 3.02 32.58 29.33
N ALA A 386 4.27 32.09 29.29
CA ALA A 386 4.68 30.81 29.83
C ALA A 386 4.63 30.81 31.37
N MET A 387 4.20 29.67 31.94
CA MET A 387 4.25 29.49 33.39
C MET A 387 5.63 29.02 33.85
N ASP A 388 5.92 29.20 35.13
CA ASP A 388 7.09 28.62 35.77
C ASP A 388 6.95 27.10 35.88
N ASP A 389 7.94 26.37 35.38
CA ASP A 389 7.93 24.90 35.28
C ASP A 389 7.77 24.23 36.65
N ILE A 390 8.38 24.79 37.70
CA ILE A 390 8.33 24.22 39.05
C ILE A 390 6.95 24.44 39.65
N LEU A 391 6.44 25.68 39.62
CA LEU A 391 5.15 26.03 40.21
C LEU A 391 3.99 25.28 39.53
N VAL A 392 4.02 25.16 38.19
CA VAL A 392 2.96 24.43 37.47
C VAL A 392 3.07 22.92 37.70
N GLY A 393 4.29 22.39 37.78
CA GLY A 393 4.54 20.98 38.08
C GLY A 393 4.00 20.57 39.45
N GLU A 394 4.23 21.40 40.48
CA GLU A 394 3.69 21.20 41.83
C GLU A 394 2.16 21.22 41.82
N ALA A 395 1.54 22.20 41.15
CA ALA A 395 0.09 22.30 41.04
C ALA A 395 -0.53 21.10 40.31
N ILE A 396 0.10 20.61 39.24
CA ILE A 396 -0.35 19.42 38.50
C ILE A 396 -0.24 18.17 39.36
N ASN A 397 0.89 17.97 40.04
CA ASN A 397 1.09 16.80 40.89
C ASN A 397 0.09 16.76 42.05
N ALA A 398 -0.19 17.92 42.66
CA ALA A 398 -1.24 18.04 43.67
C ALA A 398 -2.63 17.70 43.10
N ALA A 399 -2.99 18.26 41.94
CA ALA A 399 -4.29 18.00 41.31
C ALA A 399 -4.47 16.51 40.91
N VAL A 400 -3.41 15.88 40.38
CA VAL A 400 -3.43 14.44 40.03
C VAL A 400 -3.62 13.59 41.29
N LYS A 401 -2.89 13.88 42.37
CA LYS A 401 -3.05 13.17 43.64
C LYS A 401 -4.47 13.29 44.19
N GLU A 402 -5.04 14.50 44.22
CA GLU A 402 -6.41 14.72 44.67
C GLU A 402 -7.45 13.99 43.79
N SER A 403 -7.20 13.91 42.47
CA SER A 403 -8.11 13.19 41.56
C SER A 403 -8.16 11.68 41.86
N ILE A 404 -7.03 11.10 42.25
CA ILE A 404 -6.92 9.68 42.65
C ILE A 404 -7.62 9.46 43.99
N GLU A 405 -7.37 10.34 44.97
CA GLU A 405 -8.01 10.26 46.30
C GLU A 405 -9.54 10.39 46.24
N GLN A 406 -10.06 11.18 45.28
CA GLN A 406 -11.49 11.38 45.07
C GLN A 406 -12.11 10.38 44.07
N GLY A 407 -11.32 9.47 43.49
CA GLY A 407 -11.80 8.47 42.54
C GLY A 407 -12.34 9.05 41.22
N ILE A 408 -11.79 10.18 40.77
CA ILE A 408 -12.23 10.84 39.53
C ILE A 408 -11.61 10.15 38.31
N VAL A 409 -12.42 9.43 37.54
CA VAL A 409 -11.97 8.61 36.40
C VAL A 409 -12.66 8.96 35.07
N GLY A 410 -11.99 8.63 33.96
CA GLY A 410 -12.53 8.73 32.61
C GLY A 410 -12.76 10.19 32.16
N LYS A 411 -13.91 10.45 31.53
CA LYS A 411 -14.16 11.74 30.84
C LYS A 411 -14.18 12.97 31.78
N GLU A 412 -14.36 12.76 33.08
CA GLU A 412 -14.40 13.79 34.13
C GLU A 412 -13.01 14.17 34.67
N SER A 413 -11.98 13.35 34.42
CA SER A 413 -10.62 13.62 34.92
C SER A 413 -10.02 14.90 34.34
N THR A 414 -10.07 15.11 33.02
CA THR A 414 -9.51 16.33 32.40
C THR A 414 -10.17 17.64 32.89
N PRO A 415 -11.52 17.77 32.91
CA PRO A 415 -12.16 18.99 33.42
C PRO A 415 -11.89 19.23 34.92
N PHE A 416 -11.80 18.17 35.73
CA PHE A 416 -11.45 18.30 37.15
C PHE A 416 -10.02 18.83 37.31
N LEU A 417 -9.05 18.19 36.63
CA LEU A 417 -7.63 18.53 36.74
C LEU A 417 -7.35 19.96 36.27
N LEU A 418 -7.94 20.40 35.15
CA LEU A 418 -7.76 21.78 34.67
C LEU A 418 -8.37 22.81 35.63
N LYS A 419 -9.55 22.53 36.19
CA LYS A 419 -10.17 23.40 37.20
C LYS A 419 -9.28 23.52 38.43
N ARG A 420 -8.76 22.39 38.92
CA ARG A 420 -7.96 22.35 40.14
C ARG A 420 -6.61 23.03 39.95
N VAL A 421 -5.93 22.81 38.83
CA VAL A 421 -4.70 23.53 38.47
C VAL A 421 -4.97 25.04 38.41
N ASN A 422 -6.13 25.47 37.90
CA ASN A 422 -6.48 26.90 37.87
C ASN A 422 -6.69 27.51 39.27
N GLU A 423 -7.31 26.78 40.19
CA GLU A 423 -7.44 27.19 41.59
C GLU A 423 -6.08 27.29 42.27
N LEU A 424 -5.22 26.28 42.11
CA LEU A 424 -3.88 26.23 42.71
C LEU A 424 -2.92 27.28 42.15
N THR A 425 -3.13 27.71 40.91
CA THR A 425 -2.29 28.72 40.22
C THR A 425 -2.86 30.13 40.31
N GLY A 426 -3.93 30.35 41.09
CA GLY A 426 -4.53 31.68 41.27
C GLY A 426 -5.07 32.31 39.98
N GLY A 427 -5.52 31.49 39.02
CA GLY A 427 -6.03 31.97 37.74
C GLY A 427 -4.99 32.15 36.63
N ASN A 428 -3.70 31.96 36.91
CA ASN A 428 -2.64 32.17 35.92
C ASN A 428 -2.66 31.11 34.79
N SER A 429 -2.99 29.85 35.11
CA SER A 429 -3.11 28.81 34.08
C SER A 429 -4.22 29.09 33.06
N LEU A 430 -5.35 29.70 33.48
CA LEU A 430 -6.38 30.14 32.54
C LEU A 430 -5.88 31.26 31.61
N LYS A 431 -5.11 32.23 32.12
CA LYS A 431 -4.51 33.29 31.28
C LYS A 431 -3.56 32.70 30.23
N SER A 432 -2.65 31.81 30.63
CA SER A 432 -1.74 31.11 29.72
C SER A 432 -2.51 30.25 28.71
N ASN A 433 -3.59 29.59 29.12
CA ASN A 433 -4.45 28.81 28.22
C ASN A 433 -5.11 29.68 27.13
N ILE A 434 -5.57 30.88 27.48
CA ILE A 434 -6.14 31.81 26.50
C ILE A 434 -5.06 32.29 25.53
N ALA A 435 -3.86 32.60 26.02
CA ALA A 435 -2.74 33.07 25.19
C ALA A 435 -2.29 32.00 24.19
N LEU A 436 -2.07 30.76 24.64
CA LEU A 436 -1.64 29.66 23.76
C LEU A 436 -2.69 29.33 22.69
N VAL A 437 -3.99 29.36 23.02
CA VAL A 437 -5.04 29.04 22.02
C VAL A 437 -5.04 30.11 20.91
N LYS A 438 -4.89 31.39 21.26
CA LYS A 438 -4.77 32.47 20.28
C LYS A 438 -3.51 32.32 19.42
N GLN A 439 -2.39 31.96 20.02
CA GLN A 439 -1.15 31.73 19.29
C GLN A 439 -1.28 30.56 18.31
N ASN A 440 -1.85 29.44 18.75
CA ASN A 440 -2.08 28.26 17.91
C ASN A 440 -3.00 28.58 16.74
N ALA A 441 -4.08 29.33 16.98
CA ALA A 441 -5.00 29.78 15.95
C ALA A 441 -4.33 30.69 14.91
N SER A 442 -3.43 31.59 15.33
CA SER A 442 -2.66 32.43 14.41
C SER A 442 -1.72 31.60 13.54
N VAL A 443 -1.01 30.63 14.12
CA VAL A 443 -0.11 29.73 13.37
C VAL A 443 -0.91 28.87 12.40
N ALA A 444 -2.02 28.27 12.84
CA ALA A 444 -2.91 27.49 11.99
C ALA A 444 -3.46 28.28 10.80
N ALA A 445 -3.87 29.53 11.01
CA ALA A 445 -4.35 30.40 9.94
C ALA A 445 -3.27 30.68 8.88
N LYS A 446 -2.03 30.91 9.30
CA LYS A 446 -0.88 31.09 8.39
C LYS A 446 -0.59 29.81 7.60
N ILE A 447 -0.61 28.65 8.26
CA ILE A 447 -0.42 27.34 7.61
C ILE A 447 -1.53 27.10 6.58
N ALA A 448 -2.80 27.32 6.95
CA ALA A 448 -3.93 27.15 6.04
C ALA A 448 -3.82 28.06 4.82
N LYS A 449 -3.32 29.30 4.99
CA LYS A 449 -3.10 30.25 3.89
C LYS A 449 -2.00 29.78 2.93
N ASP A 450 -0.88 29.32 3.46
CA ASP A 450 0.22 28.81 2.63
C ASP A 450 -0.21 27.52 1.91
N LEU A 451 -0.97 26.64 2.57
CA LEU A 451 -1.54 25.43 1.98
C LEU A 451 -2.51 25.76 0.83
N ALA A 452 -3.41 26.73 1.02
CA ALA A 452 -4.30 27.19 -0.05
C ALA A 452 -3.52 27.79 -1.23
N THR A 453 -2.42 28.50 -0.96
CA THR A 453 -1.55 29.08 -2.00
C THR A 453 -0.83 27.99 -2.80
N LEU A 454 -0.31 26.95 -2.13
CA LEU A 454 0.28 25.78 -2.79
C LEU A 454 -0.74 25.06 -3.68
N ASN A 455 -1.96 24.87 -3.19
CA ASN A 455 -3.04 24.24 -3.96
C ASN A 455 -3.50 25.10 -5.15
N ALA A 456 -3.53 26.42 -5.01
CA ALA A 456 -3.84 27.36 -6.11
C ALA A 456 -2.71 27.46 -7.15
N GLY A 457 -1.45 27.41 -6.70
CA GLY A 457 -0.26 27.40 -7.57
C GLY A 457 -0.16 26.14 -8.44
N SER A 458 -0.68 25.02 -7.94
CA SER A 458 -0.85 23.76 -8.70
C SER A 458 -1.94 23.85 -9.78
N GLN A 459 -2.89 24.79 -9.68
CA GLN A 459 -3.92 25.04 -10.71
C GLN A 459 -3.53 26.11 -11.75
N HIS A 460 -2.55 26.98 -11.44
CA HIS A 460 -2.14 28.08 -12.32
C HIS A 460 -0.79 27.90 -13.03
N ARG A 461 -0.13 26.75 -12.89
CA ARG A 461 0.96 26.33 -13.79
C ARG A 461 0.41 25.76 -15.11
N SER A 462 -0.37 26.59 -15.80
CA SER A 462 -0.43 26.59 -17.25
C SER A 462 0.96 27.03 -17.76
N TYR A 463 1.85 26.07 -18.06
CA TYR A 463 3.10 26.33 -18.76
C TYR A 463 2.87 26.62 -20.25
N SER A 464 2.12 27.70 -20.52
CA SER A 464 1.99 28.34 -21.81
C SER A 464 3.04 29.44 -21.89
N THR A 465 4.24 29.10 -22.38
CA THR A 465 5.20 29.95 -23.15
C THR A 465 6.64 29.43 -23.13
N SER A 466 6.93 28.31 -22.46
CA SER A 466 8.16 27.52 -22.65
C SER A 466 7.98 26.37 -23.66
N ALA A 467 6.77 26.22 -24.21
CA ALA A 467 6.29 25.07 -24.97
C ALA A 467 6.94 24.87 -26.36
N ARG A 468 7.84 25.76 -26.81
CA ARG A 468 8.54 25.59 -28.09
C ARG A 468 10.01 25.19 -27.93
N ARG A 469 10.60 25.38 -26.75
CA ARG A 469 11.99 24.97 -26.48
C ARG A 469 12.10 23.69 -25.66
N MET A 470 11.06 23.33 -24.90
CA MET A 470 10.97 22.04 -24.18
C MET A 470 10.37 20.88 -25.01
N LYS A 471 9.86 21.13 -26.23
CA LYS A 471 9.31 20.07 -27.09
C LYS A 471 10.34 19.08 -27.64
N HIS A 472 11.63 19.36 -27.47
CA HIS A 472 12.71 18.44 -27.82
C HIS A 472 13.34 17.72 -26.61
N MET A 473 12.92 18.02 -25.37
CA MET A 473 13.49 17.42 -24.14
C MET A 473 12.52 16.52 -23.36
N GLN A 474 11.27 16.35 -23.81
CA GLN A 474 10.40 15.27 -23.36
C GLN A 474 10.55 14.07 -24.29
N ALA A 475 11.58 13.26 -24.04
CA ALA A 475 11.58 11.86 -24.46
C ALA A 475 11.45 11.00 -23.19
N ALA A 476 10.38 10.21 -23.15
CA ALA A 476 10.14 9.01 -22.33
C ALA A 476 9.95 9.14 -20.80
N SER A 477 8.70 9.34 -20.34
CA SER A 477 8.30 9.10 -18.93
C SER A 477 7.05 8.21 -18.79
N GLY A 478 7.03 7.05 -19.45
CA GLY A 478 6.00 6.02 -19.24
C GLY A 478 6.43 4.99 -18.18
N PRO A 479 5.50 4.31 -17.47
CA PRO A 479 5.82 3.34 -16.41
C PRO A 479 6.42 2.04 -16.93
N VAL A 480 6.88 1.16 -16.03
CA VAL A 480 7.11 -0.25 -16.33
C VAL A 480 5.77 -0.98 -16.37
N MET A 481 5.55 -1.80 -17.39
CA MET A 481 4.39 -2.69 -17.46
C MET A 481 4.86 -4.14 -17.46
N VAL A 482 4.29 -4.95 -16.57
CA VAL A 482 4.53 -6.40 -16.52
C VAL A 482 3.24 -7.10 -16.93
N ILE A 483 3.31 -7.93 -17.97
CA ILE A 483 2.17 -8.71 -18.49
C ILE A 483 2.51 -10.18 -18.34
N GLY A 484 1.84 -10.89 -17.45
CA GLY A 484 2.21 -12.29 -17.24
C GLY A 484 1.31 -13.02 -16.26
N GLY A 485 1.73 -14.24 -15.94
CA GLY A 485 0.92 -15.15 -15.16
C GLY A 485 0.88 -14.81 -13.68
N THR A 486 -0.30 -14.96 -13.10
CA THR A 486 -0.50 -15.08 -11.67
C THR A 486 -1.08 -16.46 -11.38
N VAL A 487 -0.48 -17.17 -10.43
CA VAL A 487 -0.73 -18.60 -10.20
C VAL A 487 -0.94 -18.82 -8.71
N VAL A 488 -1.75 -19.81 -8.33
CA VAL A 488 -1.77 -20.33 -6.96
C VAL A 488 -0.84 -21.53 -6.87
N ASP A 489 0.24 -21.38 -6.11
CA ASP A 489 1.17 -22.47 -5.83
C ASP A 489 0.65 -23.24 -4.62
N ILE A 490 0.35 -24.53 -4.82
CA ILE A 490 -0.14 -25.46 -3.81
C ILE A 490 0.97 -26.46 -3.52
N THR A 491 1.63 -26.33 -2.37
CA THR A 491 2.70 -27.26 -1.98
C THR A 491 2.20 -28.17 -0.87
N SER A 492 2.18 -29.49 -1.14
CA SER A 492 1.81 -30.53 -0.18
C SER A 492 3.02 -31.38 0.19
N THR A 493 3.43 -31.35 1.45
CA THR A 493 4.60 -32.08 1.96
C THR A 493 4.16 -33.22 2.87
N ALA A 494 4.57 -34.45 2.55
CA ALA A 494 4.31 -35.61 3.40
C ALA A 494 5.09 -35.51 4.73
N SER A 495 4.51 -35.97 5.83
CA SER A 495 5.19 -36.06 7.14
C SER A 495 6.02 -37.33 7.31
N THR A 496 5.75 -38.34 6.48
CA THR A 496 6.42 -39.64 6.50
C THR A 496 6.92 -40.00 5.11
N ALA A 497 7.87 -40.94 5.04
CA ALA A 497 8.34 -41.47 3.77
C ALA A 497 7.17 -42.04 2.94
N MET A 498 7.16 -41.74 1.64
CA MET A 498 6.07 -42.10 0.73
C MET A 498 6.28 -43.51 0.14
N ASP A 499 6.37 -44.52 1.02
CA ASP A 499 6.85 -45.86 0.64
C ASP A 499 5.76 -46.76 0.02
N VAL A 500 4.50 -46.36 0.13
CA VAL A 500 3.34 -47.12 -0.37
C VAL A 500 2.64 -46.35 -1.48
N LEU A 501 2.88 -46.74 -2.73
CA LEU A 501 2.19 -46.17 -3.89
C LEU A 501 0.66 -46.32 -3.76
N HIS A 502 -0.08 -45.32 -4.25
CA HIS A 502 -1.55 -45.27 -4.23
C HIS A 502 -2.21 -45.21 -2.84
N SER A 503 -1.48 -44.76 -1.81
CA SER A 503 -2.01 -44.51 -0.47
C SER A 503 -2.06 -43.01 -0.15
N SER A 504 -2.88 -42.62 0.83
CA SER A 504 -2.88 -41.28 1.41
C SER A 504 -1.80 -41.17 2.49
N PHE A 505 -1.06 -40.07 2.50
CA PHE A 505 -0.03 -39.79 3.50
C PHE A 505 -0.42 -38.59 4.36
N PRO A 506 -0.24 -38.66 5.69
CA PRO A 506 -0.37 -37.48 6.54
C PRO A 506 0.69 -36.44 6.14
N GLY A 507 0.32 -35.16 6.11
CA GLY A 507 1.19 -34.10 5.62
C GLY A 507 0.63 -32.70 5.86
N THR A 508 1.33 -31.70 5.33
CA THR A 508 0.90 -30.29 5.38
C THR A 508 0.76 -29.72 3.97
N THR A 509 -0.33 -29.02 3.70
CA THR A 509 -0.55 -28.28 2.45
C THR A 509 -0.49 -26.78 2.70
N ARG A 510 0.18 -26.06 1.80
CA ARG A 510 0.29 -24.59 1.83
C ARG A 510 -0.11 -24.01 0.48
N HIS A 511 -0.81 -22.88 0.52
CA HIS A 511 -1.13 -22.07 -0.65
C HIS A 511 -0.27 -20.80 -0.62
N THR A 512 0.45 -20.54 -1.69
CA THR A 512 1.27 -19.35 -1.86
C THR A 512 0.94 -18.67 -3.17
N LEU A 513 1.20 -17.36 -3.24
CA LEU A 513 1.15 -16.65 -4.51
C LEU A 513 2.31 -17.16 -5.38
N GLY A 514 1.97 -17.52 -6.62
CA GLY A 514 2.82 -18.06 -7.67
C GLY A 514 2.78 -17.19 -8.94
N GLY A 515 3.54 -17.59 -9.95
CA GLY A 515 3.56 -16.95 -11.27
C GLY A 515 4.74 -15.98 -11.48
N VAL A 516 5.42 -16.16 -12.62
CA VAL A 516 6.63 -15.42 -13.01
C VAL A 516 6.33 -13.93 -13.20
N GLY A 517 5.31 -13.58 -14.00
CA GLY A 517 4.88 -12.19 -14.16
C GLY A 517 4.56 -11.50 -12.82
N ARG A 518 3.83 -12.18 -11.93
CA ARG A 518 3.50 -11.65 -10.60
C ARG A 518 4.75 -11.48 -9.73
N ASN A 519 5.66 -12.45 -9.72
CA ASN A 519 6.94 -12.37 -9.00
C ASN A 519 7.79 -11.17 -9.47
N ILE A 520 7.91 -10.99 -10.79
CA ILE A 520 8.64 -9.84 -11.35
C ILE A 520 7.99 -8.52 -10.94
N ALA A 521 6.65 -8.42 -11.05
CA ALA A 521 5.91 -7.24 -10.64
C ALA A 521 6.10 -6.91 -9.15
N GLU A 522 5.97 -7.90 -8.27
CA GLU A 522 6.21 -7.75 -6.83
C GLU A 522 7.64 -7.29 -6.54
N GLY A 523 8.64 -7.90 -7.20
CA GLY A 523 10.04 -7.49 -7.08
C GLY A 523 10.30 -6.04 -7.51
N ILE A 524 9.73 -5.61 -8.64
CA ILE A 524 9.85 -4.22 -9.12
C ILE A 524 9.17 -3.26 -8.15
N SER A 525 7.99 -3.60 -7.62
CA SER A 525 7.27 -2.80 -6.63
C SER A 525 8.12 -2.58 -5.36
N MET A 526 8.74 -3.65 -4.85
CA MET A 526 9.62 -3.58 -3.68
C MET A 526 10.84 -2.68 -3.93
N LEU A 527 11.49 -2.81 -5.09
CA LEU A 527 12.63 -1.97 -5.48
C LEU A 527 12.26 -0.50 -5.63
N ASN A 528 11.06 -0.20 -6.14
CA ASN A 528 10.60 1.16 -6.38
C ASN A 528 9.98 1.82 -5.14
N GLY A 529 9.70 1.06 -4.07
CA GLY A 529 9.12 1.57 -2.82
C GLY A 529 7.60 1.75 -2.87
N GLY A 530 6.88 0.99 -3.70
CA GLY A 530 5.41 1.03 -3.78
C GLY A 530 4.82 2.20 -4.59
N ASP A 531 5.63 2.94 -5.35
CA ASP A 531 5.17 4.00 -6.26
C ASP A 531 4.40 3.44 -7.49
N ASN A 532 3.44 4.20 -8.02
CA ASN A 532 2.61 3.92 -9.22
C ASN A 532 3.38 3.85 -10.57
N ASP A 533 4.69 3.59 -10.56
CA ASP A 533 5.54 3.47 -11.76
C ASP A 533 5.54 2.05 -12.35
N LEU A 534 4.67 1.17 -11.84
CA LEU A 534 4.46 -0.21 -12.27
C LEU A 534 2.98 -0.48 -12.57
N ILE A 535 2.70 -1.08 -13.72
CA ILE A 535 1.39 -1.63 -14.07
C ILE A 535 1.51 -3.15 -14.23
N PHE A 536 0.74 -3.92 -13.47
CA PHE A 536 0.71 -5.38 -13.59
C PHE A 536 -0.58 -5.85 -14.25
N VAL A 537 -0.45 -6.47 -15.43
CA VAL A 537 -1.56 -7.03 -16.20
C VAL A 537 -1.53 -8.55 -16.07
N SER A 538 -2.63 -9.14 -15.58
CA SER A 538 -2.74 -10.58 -15.41
C SER A 538 -4.19 -11.07 -15.53
N PHE A 539 -4.41 -12.37 -15.33
CA PHE A 539 -5.67 -13.02 -15.63
C PHE A 539 -6.03 -14.04 -14.54
N VAL A 540 -7.30 -14.09 -14.15
CA VAL A 540 -7.85 -15.05 -13.19
C VAL A 540 -9.16 -15.65 -13.71
N GLY A 541 -9.49 -16.85 -13.24
CA GLY A 541 -10.73 -17.51 -13.59
C GLY A 541 -11.95 -16.76 -13.11
N GLU A 542 -13.06 -16.94 -13.81
CA GLU A 542 -14.36 -16.43 -13.41
C GLU A 542 -15.42 -17.52 -13.57
N THR A 543 -16.08 -17.84 -12.46
CA THR A 543 -17.16 -18.82 -12.43
C THR A 543 -18.32 -18.36 -13.29
N LEU A 544 -18.63 -19.12 -14.34
CA LEU A 544 -19.85 -18.88 -15.12
C LEU A 544 -21.08 -19.20 -14.30
N LYS A 545 -22.09 -18.35 -14.42
CA LYS A 545 -23.39 -18.54 -13.79
C LYS A 545 -24.02 -19.88 -14.25
N GLY A 546 -24.44 -20.71 -13.28
CA GLY A 546 -25.00 -22.04 -13.54
C GLY A 546 -23.96 -23.17 -13.70
N SER A 547 -22.66 -22.87 -13.61
CA SER A 547 -21.59 -23.87 -13.59
C SER A 547 -21.62 -24.69 -12.30
N THR A 548 -21.40 -26.00 -12.39
CA THR A 548 -21.18 -26.87 -11.23
C THR A 548 -19.75 -26.79 -10.68
N THR A 549 -18.85 -26.08 -11.37
CA THR A 549 -17.46 -25.86 -10.96
C THR A 549 -17.22 -24.37 -10.71
N GLU A 550 -16.75 -24.03 -9.51
CA GLU A 550 -16.48 -22.66 -9.06
C GLU A 550 -14.97 -22.39 -8.99
N ASP A 551 -14.54 -21.24 -9.52
CA ASP A 551 -13.17 -20.73 -9.35
C ASP A 551 -13.05 -19.92 -8.05
N MET A 552 -12.68 -20.60 -6.96
CA MET A 552 -12.48 -19.94 -5.66
C MET A 552 -11.13 -19.19 -5.58
N PHE A 553 -10.17 -19.53 -6.44
CA PHE A 553 -8.81 -19.02 -6.36
C PHE A 553 -8.64 -17.62 -6.96
N GLY A 554 -9.42 -17.24 -7.98
CA GLY A 554 -9.31 -15.93 -8.61
C GLY A 554 -9.58 -14.76 -7.66
N PRO A 555 -10.72 -14.75 -6.94
CA PRO A 555 -10.99 -13.75 -5.92
C PRO A 555 -9.98 -13.77 -4.76
N TRP A 556 -9.57 -14.95 -4.30
CA TRP A 556 -8.57 -15.09 -3.25
C TRP A 556 -7.23 -14.47 -3.65
N LEU A 557 -6.76 -14.75 -4.87
CA LEU A 557 -5.51 -14.27 -5.41
C LEU A 557 -5.50 -12.75 -5.54
N LYS A 558 -6.57 -12.15 -6.10
CA LYS A 558 -6.72 -10.69 -6.19
C LYS A 558 -6.62 -10.03 -4.81
N ASN A 559 -7.36 -10.56 -3.83
CA ASN A 559 -7.32 -10.06 -2.47
C ASN A 559 -5.94 -10.22 -1.81
N ALA A 560 -5.25 -11.33 -2.06
CA ALA A 560 -3.92 -11.58 -1.53
C ALA A 560 -2.87 -10.62 -2.12
N ILE A 561 -2.96 -10.27 -3.41
CA ILE A 561 -2.13 -9.24 -4.04
C ILE A 561 -2.37 -7.86 -3.40
N VAL A 562 -3.64 -7.47 -3.22
CA VAL A 562 -4.00 -6.18 -2.61
C VAL A 562 -3.52 -6.08 -1.16
N ARG A 563 -3.63 -7.16 -0.36
CA ARG A 563 -3.12 -7.19 1.02
C ARG A 563 -1.61 -7.03 1.13
N ARG A 564 -0.86 -7.35 0.07
CA ARG A 564 0.59 -7.16 -0.02
C ARG A 564 0.97 -5.78 -0.60
N GLY A 565 0.00 -4.89 -0.82
CA GLY A 565 0.21 -3.55 -1.39
C GLY A 565 0.32 -3.52 -2.91
N GLY A 566 -0.05 -4.60 -3.61
CA GLY A 566 -0.12 -4.64 -5.07
C GLY A 566 -1.44 -4.11 -5.62
N ASP A 567 -1.42 -3.61 -6.86
CA ASP A 567 -2.63 -3.24 -7.59
C ASP A 567 -3.24 -4.46 -8.32
N SER A 568 -4.56 -4.60 -8.22
CA SER A 568 -5.33 -5.65 -8.89
C SER A 568 -6.27 -5.12 -9.99
N SER A 569 -6.24 -3.81 -10.26
CA SER A 569 -7.13 -3.12 -11.20
C SER A 569 -7.04 -3.65 -12.63
N GLU A 570 -5.85 -4.08 -13.05
CA GLU A 570 -5.55 -4.62 -14.38
C GLU A 570 -5.43 -6.16 -14.36
N ILE A 571 -5.96 -6.83 -13.33
CA ILE A 571 -6.11 -8.29 -13.28
C ILE A 571 -7.51 -8.68 -13.76
N TYR A 572 -7.58 -9.22 -14.97
CA TYR A 572 -8.84 -9.44 -15.68
C TYR A 572 -9.43 -10.82 -15.38
N PRO A 573 -10.74 -10.91 -15.05
CA PRO A 573 -11.44 -12.18 -15.03
C PRO A 573 -11.59 -12.75 -16.46
N VAL A 574 -11.44 -14.06 -16.61
CA VAL A 574 -11.65 -14.79 -17.86
C VAL A 574 -12.87 -15.71 -17.69
N PRO A 575 -14.03 -15.37 -18.29
CA PRO A 575 -15.26 -16.12 -18.12
C PRO A 575 -15.11 -17.61 -18.50
N GLY A 576 -15.42 -18.51 -17.59
CA GLY A 576 -15.40 -19.97 -17.82
C GLY A 576 -14.02 -20.61 -17.73
N ALA A 577 -12.97 -19.84 -17.51
CA ALA A 577 -11.64 -20.36 -17.22
C ALA A 577 -11.46 -20.62 -15.72
N ARG A 578 -10.51 -21.50 -15.37
CA ARG A 578 -10.04 -21.71 -14.00
C ARG A 578 -8.79 -20.89 -13.75
N THR A 579 -8.64 -20.32 -12.57
CA THR A 579 -7.41 -19.64 -12.16
C THR A 579 -6.26 -20.64 -12.19
N ALA A 580 -5.11 -20.21 -12.69
CA ALA A 580 -3.95 -21.08 -12.84
C ALA A 580 -3.48 -21.60 -11.48
N THR A 581 -3.21 -22.90 -11.41
CA THR A 581 -2.70 -23.56 -10.19
C THR A 581 -1.46 -24.41 -10.50
N TYR A 582 -0.50 -24.40 -9.60
CA TYR A 582 0.65 -25.27 -9.62
C TYR A 582 0.66 -26.11 -8.35
N THR A 583 0.34 -27.39 -8.46
CA THR A 583 0.27 -28.30 -7.31
C THR A 583 1.51 -29.20 -7.26
N ALA A 584 2.37 -29.00 -6.27
CA ALA A 584 3.56 -29.79 -6.02
C ALA A 584 3.39 -30.73 -4.81
N ILE A 585 3.85 -31.97 -4.95
CA ILE A 585 3.88 -32.98 -3.89
C ILE A 585 5.33 -33.25 -3.52
N HIS A 586 5.67 -33.05 -2.25
CA HIS A 586 7.01 -33.27 -1.71
C HIS A 586 7.04 -34.48 -0.76
N ASP A 587 8.16 -35.19 -0.75
CA ASP A 587 8.44 -36.23 0.24
C ASP A 587 8.72 -35.62 1.64
N ALA A 588 8.91 -36.47 2.64
CA ALA A 588 9.22 -36.02 4.02
C ALA A 588 10.57 -35.32 4.17
N SER A 589 11.45 -35.41 3.16
CA SER A 589 12.71 -34.67 3.10
C SER A 589 12.58 -33.35 2.34
N GLY A 590 11.39 -33.03 1.81
CA GLY A 590 11.11 -31.82 1.05
C GLY A 590 11.48 -31.90 -0.44
N ASN A 591 11.86 -33.09 -0.95
CA ASN A 591 12.16 -33.25 -2.36
C ASN A 591 10.86 -33.35 -3.17
N LEU A 592 10.85 -32.76 -4.37
CA LEU A 592 9.72 -32.86 -5.29
C LEU A 592 9.55 -34.30 -5.80
N VAL A 593 8.38 -34.89 -5.55
CA VAL A 593 7.98 -36.22 -6.05
C VAL A 593 7.22 -36.07 -7.37
N SER A 594 6.25 -35.16 -7.43
CA SER A 594 5.45 -34.90 -8.63
C SER A 594 4.83 -33.51 -8.56
N ALA A 595 4.43 -32.96 -9.72
CA ALA A 595 3.69 -31.71 -9.81
C ALA A 595 2.68 -31.73 -10.96
N ILE A 596 1.58 -30.98 -10.78
CA ILE A 596 0.56 -30.72 -11.80
C ILE A 596 0.48 -29.20 -12.00
N ALA A 597 0.53 -28.75 -13.26
CA ALA A 597 0.41 -27.35 -13.63
C ALA A 597 -0.85 -27.14 -14.47
N ASP A 598 -1.93 -26.63 -13.87
CA ASP A 598 -3.11 -26.15 -14.59
C ASP A 598 -2.89 -24.69 -14.98
N MET A 599 -2.54 -24.45 -16.25
CA MET A 599 -2.10 -23.16 -16.77
C MET A 599 -2.92 -22.71 -17.99
N GLU A 600 -4.04 -23.38 -18.26
CA GLU A 600 -4.84 -23.24 -19.49
C GLU A 600 -5.38 -21.82 -19.68
N ILE A 601 -5.67 -21.11 -18.59
CA ILE A 601 -6.17 -19.72 -18.64
C ILE A 601 -5.27 -18.77 -19.44
N PHE A 602 -3.96 -19.02 -19.48
CA PHE A 602 -3.04 -18.14 -20.20
C PHE A 602 -3.10 -18.32 -21.73
N ASP A 603 -3.73 -19.38 -22.21
CA ASP A 603 -4.05 -19.56 -23.63
C ASP A 603 -5.41 -18.90 -23.98
N LEU A 604 -6.21 -18.51 -22.97
CA LEU A 604 -7.53 -17.85 -23.09
C LEU A 604 -7.47 -16.34 -22.83
N VAL A 605 -6.28 -15.75 -22.89
CA VAL A 605 -6.06 -14.33 -22.57
C VAL A 605 -6.84 -13.41 -23.51
N PRO A 606 -7.67 -12.48 -22.99
CA PRO A 606 -8.34 -11.47 -23.81
C PRO A 606 -7.34 -10.43 -24.33
N ILE A 607 -6.85 -10.64 -25.55
CA ILE A 607 -5.82 -9.81 -26.19
C ILE A 607 -6.23 -8.32 -26.25
N ASP A 608 -7.52 -8.01 -26.46
CA ASP A 608 -8.01 -6.64 -26.53
C ASP A 608 -7.79 -5.86 -25.24
N LYS A 609 -7.83 -6.54 -24.08
CA LYS A 609 -7.56 -5.93 -22.76
C LYS A 609 -6.08 -5.57 -22.63
N VAL A 610 -5.19 -6.45 -23.08
CA VAL A 610 -3.75 -6.21 -23.09
C VAL A 610 -3.40 -5.01 -23.96
N GLU A 611 -3.93 -4.95 -25.19
CA GLU A 611 -3.69 -3.82 -26.09
C GLU A 611 -4.24 -2.51 -25.53
N LYS A 612 -5.43 -2.53 -24.93
CA LYS A 612 -6.03 -1.36 -24.25
C LYS A 612 -5.15 -0.88 -23.10
N ALA A 613 -4.62 -1.79 -22.27
CA ALA A 613 -3.73 -1.44 -21.17
C ALA A 613 -2.45 -0.76 -21.69
N ILE A 614 -1.78 -1.34 -22.70
CA ILE A 614 -0.58 -0.75 -23.30
C ILE A 614 -0.87 0.66 -23.86
N ARG A 615 -1.99 0.84 -24.59
CA ARG A 615 -2.37 2.14 -25.15
C ARG A 615 -2.75 3.17 -24.08
N LYS A 616 -3.41 2.74 -23.00
CA LYS A 616 -3.83 3.58 -21.87
C LYS A 616 -2.64 4.14 -21.10
N TYR A 617 -1.69 3.27 -20.74
CA TYR A 617 -0.58 3.65 -19.86
C TYR A 617 0.70 4.07 -20.59
N ARG A 618 0.81 3.78 -21.89
CA ARG A 618 1.97 4.13 -22.74
C ARG A 618 3.31 3.80 -22.05
N PRO A 619 3.54 2.54 -21.67
CA PRO A 619 4.69 2.13 -20.88
C PRO A 619 6.01 2.39 -21.64
N ARG A 620 7.08 2.70 -20.92
CA ARG A 620 8.43 2.81 -21.50
C ARG A 620 9.09 1.43 -21.63
N THR A 621 8.79 0.54 -20.69
CA THR A 621 9.30 -0.82 -20.67
C THR A 621 8.14 -1.79 -20.48
N VAL A 622 8.05 -2.80 -21.33
CA VAL A 622 7.09 -3.89 -21.21
C VAL A 622 7.86 -5.19 -20.98
N CYS A 623 7.62 -5.83 -19.84
CA CYS A 623 8.13 -7.15 -19.51
C CYS A 623 6.99 -8.16 -19.60
N PHE A 624 7.21 -9.30 -20.25
CA PHE A 624 6.21 -10.36 -20.32
C PHE A 624 6.82 -11.75 -20.26
N ASP A 625 6.06 -12.70 -19.73
CA ASP A 625 6.54 -14.07 -19.50
C ASP A 625 6.08 -15.04 -20.61
N ALA A 626 6.68 -16.24 -20.63
CA ALA A 626 6.35 -17.29 -21.58
C ALA A 626 5.00 -17.99 -21.33
N ASN A 627 4.22 -17.62 -20.31
CA ASN A 627 2.88 -18.19 -20.13
C ASN A 627 1.88 -17.64 -21.14
N LEU A 628 2.11 -16.47 -21.72
CA LEU A 628 1.26 -15.91 -22.77
C LEU A 628 1.33 -16.73 -24.06
N SER A 629 0.26 -16.72 -24.86
CA SER A 629 0.24 -17.32 -26.20
C SER A 629 1.07 -16.50 -27.22
N SER A 630 1.48 -17.14 -28.32
CA SER A 630 2.22 -16.48 -29.39
C SER A 630 1.42 -15.34 -30.04
N GLU A 631 0.09 -15.47 -30.12
CA GLU A 631 -0.82 -14.44 -30.60
C GLU A 631 -0.84 -13.22 -29.66
N CYS A 632 -0.89 -13.46 -28.35
CA CYS A 632 -0.85 -12.40 -27.35
C CYS A 632 0.51 -11.67 -27.38
N MET A 633 1.62 -12.42 -27.45
CA MET A 633 2.96 -11.84 -27.60
C MET A 633 3.07 -10.99 -28.87
N LYS A 634 2.51 -11.45 -30.00
CA LYS A 634 2.48 -10.67 -31.24
C LYS A 634 1.73 -9.35 -31.04
N ALA A 635 0.54 -9.39 -30.44
CA ALA A 635 -0.26 -8.19 -30.18
C ALA A 635 0.45 -7.19 -29.25
N ILE A 636 1.17 -7.68 -28.23
CA ILE A 636 2.02 -6.84 -27.37
C ILE A 636 3.09 -6.13 -28.21
N LEU A 637 3.88 -6.88 -28.97
CA LEU A 637 4.97 -6.32 -29.77
C LEU A 637 4.45 -5.35 -30.85
N GLU A 638 3.35 -5.68 -31.52
CA GLU A 638 2.74 -4.83 -32.55
C GLU A 638 2.10 -3.56 -31.96
N THR A 639 1.50 -3.63 -30.77
CA THR A 639 0.97 -2.44 -30.08
C THR A 639 2.11 -1.53 -29.61
N CYS A 640 3.24 -2.09 -29.22
CA CYS A 640 4.46 -1.36 -28.87
C CYS A 640 5.20 -0.78 -30.10
N ARG A 641 4.90 -1.25 -31.32
CA ARG A 641 5.52 -0.77 -32.56
C ARG A 641 5.29 0.74 -32.73
N GLY A 642 6.38 1.47 -32.93
CA GLY A 642 6.35 2.93 -33.13
C GLY A 642 6.23 3.77 -31.84
N GLN A 643 6.23 3.15 -30.66
CA GLN A 643 6.10 3.84 -29.36
C GLN A 643 7.43 3.94 -28.56
N ASN A 644 8.58 3.62 -29.16
CA ASN A 644 9.92 3.52 -28.50
C ASN A 644 9.90 2.77 -27.15
N VAL A 645 9.16 1.66 -27.09
CA VAL A 645 9.00 0.83 -25.88
C VAL A 645 10.06 -0.27 -25.87
N GLN A 646 10.75 -0.41 -24.74
CA GLN A 646 11.71 -1.49 -24.50
C GLN A 646 10.97 -2.77 -24.09
N SER A 647 11.24 -3.88 -24.76
CA SER A 647 10.57 -5.16 -24.51
C SER A 647 11.51 -6.18 -23.91
N PHE A 648 11.04 -6.84 -22.84
CA PHE A 648 11.78 -7.85 -22.10
C PHE A 648 10.95 -9.12 -22.00
N PHE A 649 11.50 -10.24 -22.46
CA PHE A 649 10.86 -11.55 -22.39
C PHE A 649 11.50 -12.42 -21.31
N GLU A 650 10.70 -12.97 -20.39
CA GLU A 650 11.18 -13.95 -19.42
C GLU A 650 10.66 -15.36 -19.74
N PRO A 651 11.55 -16.31 -20.08
CA PRO A 651 11.21 -17.72 -20.18
C PRO A 651 10.71 -18.30 -18.85
N THR A 652 9.67 -19.14 -18.89
CA THR A 652 9.08 -19.76 -17.68
C THR A 652 9.38 -21.25 -17.55
N SER A 653 9.59 -21.93 -18.68
CA SER A 653 9.94 -23.35 -18.73
C SER A 653 10.49 -23.71 -20.10
N VAL A 654 11.23 -24.82 -20.17
CA VAL A 654 11.76 -25.37 -21.43
C VAL A 654 10.64 -25.60 -22.46
N ALA A 655 9.46 -26.06 -22.02
CA ALA A 655 8.33 -26.32 -22.92
C ALA A 655 7.74 -25.06 -23.55
N LYS A 656 7.83 -23.90 -22.88
CA LYS A 656 7.18 -22.65 -23.30
C LYS A 656 8.16 -21.59 -23.82
N CYS A 657 9.46 -21.72 -23.52
CA CYS A 657 10.47 -20.70 -23.84
C CYS A 657 10.59 -20.36 -25.33
N ALA A 658 10.20 -21.28 -26.22
CA ALA A 658 10.27 -21.10 -27.67
C ALA A 658 9.07 -20.35 -28.28
N ARG A 659 8.00 -20.04 -27.52
CA ARG A 659 6.81 -19.32 -27.98
C ARG A 659 7.06 -18.00 -28.73
N PRO A 660 8.01 -17.12 -28.35
CA PRO A 660 8.29 -15.92 -29.13
C PRO A 660 8.93 -16.20 -30.49
N LEU A 661 9.49 -17.40 -30.70
CA LEU A 661 10.11 -17.86 -31.95
C LEU A 661 9.12 -18.64 -32.82
N ASP A 662 7.84 -18.31 -32.71
CA ASP A 662 6.82 -18.78 -33.65
C ASP A 662 6.90 -17.97 -34.96
N ARG A 663 6.55 -18.59 -36.09
CA ARG A 663 6.52 -17.93 -37.42
C ARG A 663 5.62 -16.70 -37.43
N LEU A 664 4.57 -16.66 -36.62
CA LEU A 664 3.66 -15.52 -36.47
C LEU A 664 4.36 -14.25 -35.96
N LEU A 665 5.45 -14.41 -35.20
CA LEU A 665 6.24 -13.31 -34.62
C LEU A 665 7.48 -12.96 -35.46
N LEU A 666 7.74 -13.65 -36.58
CA LEU A 666 8.96 -13.46 -37.37
C LEU A 666 9.13 -11.99 -37.83
N GLU A 667 8.06 -11.36 -38.30
CA GLU A 667 8.06 -9.95 -38.72
C GLU A 667 8.34 -8.99 -37.53
N PRO A 668 7.61 -9.06 -36.40
CA PRO A 668 7.96 -8.34 -35.17
C PRO A 668 9.42 -8.52 -34.71
N LEU A 669 9.93 -9.76 -34.74
CA LEU A 669 11.29 -10.08 -34.32
C LEU A 669 12.34 -9.50 -35.28
N LYS A 670 12.15 -9.65 -36.59
CA LYS A 670 13.03 -9.04 -37.60
C LYS A 670 13.04 -7.52 -37.55
N ALA A 671 11.92 -6.91 -37.14
CA ALA A 671 11.81 -5.48 -36.86
C ALA A 671 12.49 -5.05 -35.54
N GLY A 672 13.08 -5.99 -34.79
CA GLY A 672 13.80 -5.70 -33.54
C GLY A 672 12.89 -5.32 -32.37
N LEU A 673 11.60 -5.70 -32.42
CA LEU A 673 10.62 -5.31 -31.41
C LEU A 673 10.77 -6.07 -30.09
N LEU A 674 11.44 -7.22 -30.07
CA LEU A 674 11.82 -7.94 -28.84
C LEU A 674 13.32 -7.74 -28.56
N ARG A 675 13.66 -7.00 -27.50
CA ARG A 675 15.05 -6.58 -27.30
C ARG A 675 15.83 -7.44 -26.30
N PHE A 676 15.21 -7.79 -25.19
CA PHE A 676 15.86 -8.46 -24.08
C PHE A 676 15.21 -9.81 -23.78
N SER A 677 16.01 -10.79 -23.38
CA SER A 677 15.54 -12.04 -22.79
C SER A 677 16.52 -12.57 -21.74
N SER A 678 16.02 -13.31 -20.74
CA SER A 678 16.84 -13.97 -19.72
C SER A 678 16.61 -15.48 -19.66
N PRO A 679 17.04 -16.27 -20.66
CA PRO A 679 16.94 -17.72 -20.59
C PRO A 679 17.94 -18.31 -19.61
N ASN A 680 17.62 -19.46 -19.01
CA ASN A 680 18.64 -20.36 -18.46
C ASN A 680 19.31 -21.20 -19.57
N GLU A 681 20.33 -21.99 -19.23
CA GLU A 681 21.08 -22.79 -20.23
C GLU A 681 20.21 -23.77 -21.04
N TYR A 682 19.19 -24.38 -20.42
CA TYR A 682 18.31 -25.34 -21.08
C TYR A 682 17.27 -24.66 -21.98
N GLU A 683 16.73 -23.53 -21.52
CA GLU A 683 15.83 -22.69 -22.30
C GLU A 683 16.56 -22.09 -23.50
N LEU A 684 17.80 -21.62 -23.32
CA LEU A 684 18.62 -21.08 -24.40
C LEU A 684 18.83 -22.10 -25.51
N ALA A 685 19.20 -23.34 -25.16
CA ALA A 685 19.40 -24.40 -26.15
C ALA A 685 18.13 -24.68 -26.97
N THR A 686 16.97 -24.69 -26.29
CA THR A 686 15.67 -24.93 -26.92
C THR A 686 15.26 -23.77 -27.83
N MET A 687 15.41 -22.54 -27.34
CA MET A 687 15.16 -21.33 -28.12
C MET A 687 16.10 -21.24 -29.33
N ALA A 688 17.39 -21.53 -29.17
CA ALA A 688 18.35 -21.52 -30.26
C ALA A 688 18.02 -22.55 -31.34
N LYS A 689 17.56 -23.74 -30.94
CA LYS A 689 17.04 -24.74 -31.89
C LYS A 689 15.87 -24.19 -32.71
N GLN A 690 14.87 -23.60 -32.06
CA GLN A 690 13.72 -23.02 -32.75
C GLN A 690 14.12 -21.84 -33.66
N ALA A 691 15.06 -21.01 -33.21
CA ALA A 691 15.59 -19.90 -33.99
C ALA A 691 16.25 -20.41 -35.29
N ARG A 692 17.03 -21.49 -35.25
CA ARG A 692 17.64 -22.10 -36.45
C ARG A 692 16.60 -22.57 -37.46
N GLU A 693 15.47 -23.08 -37.00
CA GLU A 693 14.37 -23.52 -37.88
C GLU A 693 13.63 -22.35 -38.56
N LEU A 694 13.70 -21.15 -37.97
CA LEU A 694 13.14 -19.92 -38.56
C LEU A 694 14.08 -19.22 -39.55
N MET A 695 15.38 -19.52 -39.52
CA MET A 695 16.35 -18.94 -40.45
C MET A 695 16.23 -19.56 -41.84
N ASP A 696 16.26 -18.74 -42.88
CA ASP A 696 16.29 -19.23 -44.27
C ASP A 696 17.71 -19.74 -44.63
N TYR A 697 17.85 -20.61 -45.64
CA TYR A 697 19.15 -21.24 -46.00
C TYR A 697 20.22 -20.20 -46.40
N LYS A 698 19.80 -19.00 -46.85
CA LYS A 698 20.69 -17.86 -47.16
C LYS A 698 21.14 -17.08 -45.90
N ASP A 699 20.33 -17.02 -44.86
CA ASP A 699 20.67 -16.37 -43.58
C ASP A 699 21.64 -17.23 -42.75
N THR A 700 21.61 -18.55 -42.93
CA THR A 700 22.59 -19.49 -42.35
C THR A 700 23.99 -19.39 -42.99
N LEU A 701 24.08 -18.90 -44.24
CA LEU A 701 25.35 -18.67 -44.95
C LEU A 701 25.96 -17.30 -44.63
N SER A 702 25.14 -16.26 -44.47
CA SER A 702 25.62 -14.91 -44.09
C SER A 702 26.14 -14.85 -42.65
N THR A 703 25.51 -15.60 -41.73
CA THR A 703 25.96 -15.73 -40.33
C THR A 703 27.32 -16.41 -40.18
N ARG A 704 27.69 -17.29 -41.13
CA ARG A 704 29.02 -17.91 -41.19
C ARG A 704 30.07 -17.09 -41.96
N SER A 705 29.66 -16.17 -42.83
CA SER A 705 30.57 -15.35 -43.65
C SER A 705 30.75 -13.90 -43.15
N SER A 706 29.90 -13.42 -42.25
CA SER A 706 29.96 -12.06 -41.66
C SER A 706 30.68 -12.01 -40.31
N ILE A 707 31.54 -12.99 -40.01
CA ILE A 707 32.45 -12.99 -38.86
C ILE A 707 33.66 -12.11 -39.21
N GLY A 708 33.40 -10.85 -39.51
CA GLY A 708 34.40 -9.83 -39.81
C GLY A 708 33.83 -8.52 -39.33
N GLY A 709 34.05 -8.21 -38.06
CA GLY A 709 33.51 -7.01 -37.43
C GLY A 709 34.42 -6.59 -36.28
N HIS A 710 35.01 -5.41 -36.42
CA HIS A 710 36.03 -4.85 -35.54
C HIS A 710 35.56 -4.71 -34.07
N SER A 711 36.44 -5.11 -33.16
CA SER A 711 36.47 -4.75 -31.74
C SER A 711 37.91 -4.41 -31.39
N GLU A 712 38.13 -3.46 -30.47
CA GLU A 712 39.42 -3.25 -29.83
C GLU A 712 39.98 -4.52 -29.16
N PHE A 713 39.26 -5.65 -29.12
CA PHE A 713 39.79 -6.97 -28.72
C PHE A 713 39.03 -8.19 -29.33
N VAL A 714 38.69 -8.23 -30.62
CA VAL A 714 38.23 -9.49 -31.25
C VAL A 714 38.74 -9.62 -32.69
N SER A 715 39.76 -10.47 -32.90
CA SER A 715 40.28 -10.90 -34.21
C SER A 715 39.57 -12.17 -34.70
N ASN A 716 39.77 -12.51 -35.98
CA ASN A 716 39.33 -13.76 -36.64
C ASN A 716 39.72 -15.06 -35.90
N ASP A 717 40.62 -15.01 -34.92
CA ASP A 717 40.98 -16.15 -34.06
C ASP A 717 39.84 -16.61 -33.14
N THR A 718 38.80 -15.79 -32.97
CA THR A 718 37.77 -16.01 -31.94
C THR A 718 36.77 -17.11 -32.30
N CYS A 719 36.49 -17.38 -33.58
CA CYS A 719 35.70 -18.58 -33.94
C CYS A 719 36.46 -19.89 -33.64
N GLN A 720 37.78 -19.89 -33.80
CA GLN A 720 38.62 -21.03 -33.43
C GLN A 720 38.88 -21.12 -31.91
N ALA A 721 38.76 -20.01 -31.18
CA ALA A 721 38.83 -19.97 -29.72
C ALA A 721 37.48 -20.32 -29.05
N LEU A 722 36.36 -19.95 -29.68
CA LEU A 722 34.99 -20.29 -29.26
C LEU A 722 34.80 -21.81 -29.21
N GLU A 723 35.28 -22.53 -30.23
CA GLU A 723 35.27 -24.01 -30.29
C GLU A 723 36.10 -24.68 -29.17
N LYS A 724 36.99 -23.95 -28.49
CA LYS A 724 37.92 -24.49 -27.47
C LYS A 724 37.56 -24.11 -26.03
N SER A 725 36.46 -23.40 -25.80
CA SER A 725 36.00 -23.00 -24.45
C SER A 725 34.95 -23.96 -23.87
N GLU A 726 34.83 -24.05 -22.55
CA GLU A 726 33.73 -24.80 -21.90
C GLU A 726 32.33 -24.21 -22.18
N TYR A 727 32.27 -22.96 -22.70
CA TYR A 727 31.04 -22.25 -23.05
C TYR A 727 30.78 -22.21 -24.57
N ALA A 728 31.49 -23.02 -25.36
CA ALA A 728 31.41 -23.04 -26.83
C ALA A 728 29.98 -23.20 -27.34
N ASP A 729 29.28 -24.22 -26.85
CA ASP A 729 27.91 -24.52 -27.26
C ASP A 729 26.94 -23.41 -26.81
N LEU A 730 27.13 -22.88 -25.60
CA LEU A 730 26.33 -21.79 -25.05
C LEU A 730 26.44 -20.50 -25.89
N LEU A 731 27.66 -20.13 -26.29
CA LEU A 731 27.91 -18.95 -27.12
C LEU A 731 27.41 -19.13 -28.56
N ARG A 732 27.45 -20.36 -29.10
CA ARG A 732 26.83 -20.68 -30.39
C ARG A 732 25.31 -20.52 -30.33
N ASP A 733 24.68 -21.10 -29.30
CA ASP A 733 23.24 -21.00 -29.10
C ASP A 733 22.80 -19.54 -28.87
N ALA A 734 23.56 -18.77 -28.09
CA ALA A 734 23.34 -17.33 -27.92
C ALA A 734 23.49 -16.55 -29.22
N THR A 735 24.48 -16.88 -30.06
CA THR A 735 24.68 -16.24 -31.37
C THR A 735 23.49 -16.47 -32.28
N ASP A 736 22.96 -17.69 -32.32
CA ASP A 736 21.79 -18.03 -33.13
C ASP A 736 20.53 -17.30 -32.67
N LEU A 737 20.27 -17.29 -31.35
CA LEU A 737 19.13 -16.59 -30.79
C LEU A 737 19.23 -15.06 -30.93
N SER A 738 20.46 -14.51 -30.85
CA SER A 738 20.70 -13.06 -30.90
C SER A 738 20.28 -12.38 -32.21
N GLN A 739 20.02 -13.16 -33.26
CA GLN A 739 19.47 -12.67 -34.52
C GLN A 739 18.06 -12.11 -34.37
N PHE A 740 17.29 -12.68 -33.44
CA PHE A 740 15.91 -12.29 -33.15
C PHE A 740 15.81 -11.48 -31.86
N ILE A 741 16.64 -11.78 -30.85
CA ILE A 741 16.65 -11.11 -29.54
C ILE A 741 18.05 -10.56 -29.26
N PRO A 742 18.33 -9.28 -29.55
CA PRO A 742 19.70 -8.75 -29.59
C PRO A 742 20.49 -8.81 -28.28
N THR A 743 19.85 -8.82 -27.12
CA THR A 743 20.53 -8.82 -25.80
C THR A 743 19.99 -9.93 -24.90
N LEU A 744 20.87 -10.79 -24.44
CA LEU A 744 20.54 -11.97 -23.65
C LEU A 744 21.24 -11.93 -22.28
N PHE A 745 20.48 -12.16 -21.22
CA PHE A 745 20.98 -12.32 -19.84
C PHE A 745 20.86 -13.79 -19.43
N ILE A 746 21.87 -14.59 -19.78
CA ILE A 746 21.83 -16.05 -19.67
C ILE A 746 22.16 -16.46 -18.23
N LYS A 747 21.19 -17.07 -17.54
CA LYS A 747 21.33 -17.55 -16.15
C LYS A 747 21.97 -18.94 -16.11
N LEU A 748 23.12 -19.07 -15.45
CA LEU A 748 23.91 -20.33 -15.38
C LEU A 748 24.02 -20.90 -13.96
N GLY A 749 23.10 -20.51 -13.07
CA GLY A 749 23.06 -20.97 -11.68
C GLY A 749 24.39 -20.69 -10.96
N ALA A 750 25.03 -21.74 -10.45
CA ALA A 750 26.30 -21.63 -9.72
C ALA A 750 27.48 -21.09 -10.54
N LYS A 751 27.38 -21.09 -11.88
CA LYS A 751 28.40 -20.49 -12.77
C LYS A 751 28.23 -18.98 -12.93
N GLY A 752 27.08 -18.43 -12.52
CA GLY A 752 26.77 -17.01 -12.57
C GLY A 752 25.89 -16.63 -13.76
N VAL A 753 26.20 -15.50 -14.39
CA VAL A 753 25.39 -14.92 -15.48
C VAL A 753 26.29 -14.57 -16.67
N LEU A 754 25.91 -15.03 -17.86
CA LEU A 754 26.54 -14.63 -19.12
C LEU A 754 25.66 -13.61 -19.82
N VAL A 755 26.19 -12.42 -20.08
CA VAL A 755 25.50 -11.41 -20.90
C VAL A 755 26.05 -11.47 -22.31
N PHE A 756 25.15 -11.56 -23.30
CA PHE A 756 25.49 -11.61 -24.72
C PHE A 756 24.72 -10.52 -25.48
N GLN A 757 25.38 -9.78 -26.36
CA GLN A 757 24.76 -8.74 -27.18
C GLN A 757 25.25 -8.79 -28.63
N ARG A 758 24.31 -8.64 -29.57
CA ARG A 758 24.55 -8.38 -31.00
C ARG A 758 24.14 -6.96 -31.35
N SER A 759 25.04 -6.19 -31.96
CA SER A 759 24.77 -4.81 -32.42
C SER A 759 25.07 -4.64 -33.91
N LYS A 760 24.19 -3.94 -34.63
CA LYS A 760 24.39 -3.54 -36.03
C LYS A 760 24.90 -2.10 -36.08
N SER A 761 26.01 -1.83 -36.75
CA SER A 761 26.51 -0.47 -36.97
C SER A 761 25.59 0.26 -37.97
N GLY A 762 24.75 1.21 -37.50
CA GLY A 762 23.90 2.00 -38.41
C GLY A 762 22.60 2.60 -37.88
N SER A 763 22.45 2.90 -36.58
CA SER A 763 21.28 3.65 -36.08
C SER A 763 21.64 4.73 -35.06
N VAL A 764 22.52 5.65 -35.46
CA VAL A 764 22.63 6.97 -34.81
C VAL A 764 22.39 8.02 -35.88
N VAL A 765 21.15 8.49 -35.99
CA VAL A 765 20.84 9.69 -36.77
C VAL A 765 21.14 10.89 -35.88
N HIS A 766 22.36 11.41 -35.93
CA HIS A 766 22.65 12.82 -35.65
C HIS A 766 23.78 13.31 -36.55
N GLY A 767 23.42 14.13 -37.54
CA GLY A 767 24.23 15.23 -38.08
C GLY A 767 25.58 14.91 -38.74
N GLY A 768 25.55 14.70 -40.06
CA GLY A 768 26.55 15.28 -40.97
C GLY A 768 27.91 14.58 -41.10
N ALA A 769 28.01 13.63 -42.04
CA ALA A 769 29.14 13.52 -42.97
C ALA A 769 28.77 12.52 -44.09
N ARG A 770 28.91 12.93 -45.35
CA ARG A 770 28.86 12.02 -46.49
C ARG A 770 30.16 11.20 -46.52
N GLY A 771 30.06 9.88 -46.60
CA GLY A 771 31.20 9.03 -46.93
C GLY A 771 30.85 7.54 -47.03
N GLY A 772 31.04 6.96 -48.22
CA GLY A 772 31.40 5.55 -48.44
C GLY A 772 30.30 4.49 -48.32
N ALA A 773 29.94 3.89 -49.45
CA ALA A 773 29.21 2.62 -49.50
C ALA A 773 30.12 1.48 -49.00
N GLY A 774 29.86 0.97 -47.79
CA GLY A 774 30.44 -0.24 -47.22
C GLY A 774 29.37 -1.01 -46.45
N HIS A 775 29.41 -2.34 -46.51
CA HIS A 775 28.48 -3.22 -45.78
C HIS A 775 28.51 -2.92 -44.26
N PRO A 776 27.37 -3.00 -43.54
CA PRO A 776 27.34 -2.70 -42.11
C PRO A 776 28.09 -3.79 -41.31
N ASP A 777 29.18 -3.40 -40.63
CA ASP A 777 29.93 -4.28 -39.72
C ASP A 777 29.04 -4.64 -38.51
N GLU A 778 28.72 -5.92 -38.32
CA GLU A 778 28.02 -6.42 -37.14
C GLU A 778 29.02 -6.74 -36.02
N THR A 779 28.72 -6.35 -34.78
CA THR A 779 29.59 -6.61 -33.62
C THR A 779 28.87 -7.50 -32.61
N LEU A 780 29.56 -8.57 -32.17
CA LEU A 780 29.14 -9.44 -31.08
C LEU A 780 29.96 -9.14 -29.83
N ARG A 781 29.31 -9.01 -28.68
CA ARG A 781 29.95 -8.76 -27.38
C ARG A 781 29.36 -9.70 -26.33
N TRP A 782 30.21 -10.20 -25.44
CA TRP A 782 29.76 -11.02 -24.32
C TRP A 782 30.65 -10.82 -23.10
N LYS A 783 30.11 -11.02 -21.90
CA LYS A 783 30.86 -10.98 -20.63
C LYS A 783 30.25 -11.95 -19.64
N MET A 784 31.12 -12.74 -19.01
CA MET A 784 30.75 -13.64 -17.93
C MET A 784 30.87 -12.94 -16.58
N PHE A 785 29.86 -13.13 -15.73
CA PHE A 785 29.82 -12.63 -14.37
C PHE A 785 29.72 -13.82 -13.42
N PRO A 786 30.79 -14.16 -12.67
CA PRO A 786 30.77 -15.25 -11.71
C PRO A 786 29.65 -15.09 -10.67
N ALA A 787 29.11 -16.22 -10.19
CA ALA A 787 28.12 -16.21 -9.11
C ALA A 787 28.76 -15.75 -7.79
N TYR A 788 28.06 -14.92 -7.02
CA TYR A 788 28.44 -14.66 -5.64
C TYR A 788 28.17 -15.85 -4.73
N LYS A 789 28.98 -15.97 -3.67
CA LYS A 789 28.81 -17.02 -2.67
C LYS A 789 27.56 -16.74 -1.83
N VAL A 790 26.67 -17.72 -1.77
CA VAL A 790 25.46 -17.66 -0.93
C VAL A 790 25.76 -18.31 0.42
N GLU A 791 25.58 -17.57 1.52
CA GLU A 791 25.89 -18.08 2.87
C GLU A 791 24.89 -19.12 3.36
N SER A 792 23.60 -18.94 3.04
CA SER A 792 22.54 -19.91 3.35
C SER A 792 21.42 -19.80 2.31
N THR A 793 20.96 -20.96 1.83
CA THR A 793 19.83 -21.06 0.89
C THR A 793 18.67 -21.73 1.61
N ARG A 794 17.52 -21.06 1.65
CA ARG A 794 16.25 -21.59 2.18
C ARG A 794 15.32 -22.05 1.07
N SER A 795 15.27 -21.32 -0.03
CA SER A 795 14.47 -21.59 -1.21
C SER A 795 15.23 -21.12 -2.45
N VAL A 796 14.93 -21.69 -3.62
CA VAL A 796 15.41 -21.16 -4.91
C VAL A 796 14.28 -20.59 -5.76
N THR A 797 13.03 -20.76 -5.30
CA THR A 797 11.83 -20.30 -5.99
C THR A 797 11.82 -18.77 -6.10
N GLY A 798 11.64 -18.26 -7.32
CA GLY A 798 11.57 -16.83 -7.61
C GLY A 798 12.89 -16.06 -7.51
N ALA A 799 14.02 -16.74 -7.26
CA ALA A 799 15.35 -16.12 -7.32
C ALA A 799 15.69 -15.58 -8.72
N GLY A 800 15.32 -16.34 -9.77
CA GLY A 800 15.42 -15.89 -11.16
C GLY A 800 14.52 -14.68 -11.44
N ASP A 801 13.27 -14.72 -10.97
CA ASP A 801 12.31 -13.62 -11.16
C ASP A 801 12.76 -12.34 -10.44
N SER A 802 13.38 -12.47 -9.26
CA SER A 802 13.99 -11.37 -8.51
C SER A 802 15.18 -10.75 -9.25
N PHE A 803 16.02 -11.59 -9.87
CA PHE A 803 17.10 -11.14 -10.75
C PHE A 803 16.52 -10.32 -11.91
N VAL A 804 15.48 -10.82 -12.57
CA VAL A 804 14.84 -10.12 -13.69
C VAL A 804 14.18 -8.83 -13.26
N ALA A 805 13.46 -8.81 -12.13
CA ALA A 805 12.87 -7.60 -11.56
C ALA A 805 13.92 -6.50 -11.37
N SER A 806 15.09 -6.85 -10.83
CA SER A 806 16.20 -5.93 -10.65
C SER A 806 16.81 -5.45 -11.98
N VAL A 807 17.03 -6.35 -12.94
CA VAL A 807 17.55 -6.00 -14.27
C VAL A 807 16.60 -5.09 -15.03
N VAL A 808 15.30 -5.41 -15.07
CA VAL A 808 14.26 -4.60 -15.72
C VAL A 808 14.17 -3.22 -15.07
N THR A 809 14.22 -3.16 -13.73
CA THR A 809 14.22 -1.89 -12.98
C THR A 809 15.45 -1.03 -13.33
N SER A 810 16.62 -1.65 -13.45
CA SER A 810 17.86 -0.96 -13.84
C SER A 810 17.81 -0.45 -15.27
N ILE A 811 17.36 -1.27 -16.23
CA ILE A 811 17.22 -0.86 -17.64
C ILE A 811 16.20 0.27 -17.77
N HIS A 812 15.08 0.20 -17.05
CA HIS A 812 14.05 1.23 -17.06
C HIS A 812 14.53 2.56 -16.49
N ASN A 813 15.27 2.53 -15.36
CA ASN A 813 15.73 3.73 -14.67
C ASN A 813 17.12 4.21 -15.11
N ALA A 814 17.68 3.67 -16.18
CA ALA A 814 19.07 3.93 -16.48
C ALA A 814 19.38 5.39 -16.82
N ASP A 815 18.47 6.11 -17.49
CA ASP A 815 18.62 7.56 -17.72
C ASP A 815 18.61 8.37 -16.41
N LYS A 816 18.00 7.84 -15.35
CA LYS A 816 17.95 8.43 -14.01
C LYS A 816 19.21 8.09 -13.20
N ILE A 817 19.86 6.96 -13.49
CA ILE A 817 21.04 6.50 -12.76
C ILE A 817 22.34 7.13 -13.30
N VAL A 818 22.35 7.61 -14.55
CA VAL A 818 23.52 8.29 -15.14
C VAL A 818 23.57 9.74 -14.65
N SER A 819 24.69 10.14 -14.05
CA SER A 819 24.95 11.53 -13.62
C SER A 819 25.11 12.54 -14.78
N ASP A 820 25.07 12.06 -16.02
CA ASP A 820 25.18 12.83 -17.25
C ASP A 820 23.92 12.59 -18.12
N PRO A 821 23.02 13.59 -18.24
CA PRO A 821 21.79 13.50 -19.03
C PRO A 821 21.98 13.36 -20.55
N SER A 822 23.22 13.44 -21.06
CA SER A 822 23.53 13.33 -22.49
C SER A 822 23.75 11.89 -22.98
N VAL A 823 23.68 10.91 -22.07
CA VAL A 823 24.14 9.55 -22.29
C VAL A 823 22.96 8.56 -22.25
N SER A 824 22.58 8.03 -23.41
CA SER A 824 21.47 7.06 -23.56
C SER A 824 21.97 5.62 -23.45
N LEU A 825 21.25 4.74 -22.72
CA LEU A 825 21.48 3.28 -22.75
C LEU A 825 21.17 2.63 -24.11
N GLU A 826 20.59 3.38 -25.04
CA GLU A 826 20.48 2.94 -26.44
C GLU A 826 21.86 2.81 -27.10
N ASP A 827 22.89 3.52 -26.59
CA ASP A 827 24.27 3.34 -27.00
C ASP A 827 24.86 2.05 -26.38
N PRO A 828 25.26 1.06 -27.20
CA PRO A 828 25.90 -0.16 -26.72
C PRO A 828 27.09 0.12 -25.79
N VAL A 829 27.90 1.15 -26.08
CA VAL A 829 29.09 1.48 -25.27
C VAL A 829 28.70 1.88 -23.84
N VAL A 830 27.59 2.59 -23.67
CA VAL A 830 27.08 3.01 -22.36
C VAL A 830 26.50 1.83 -21.59
N PHE A 831 25.70 1.00 -22.27
CA PHE A 831 25.14 -0.22 -21.69
C PHE A 831 26.24 -1.14 -21.11
N TRP A 832 27.32 -1.34 -21.86
CA TRP A 832 28.45 -2.16 -21.41
C TRP A 832 29.24 -1.56 -20.23
N LYS A 833 29.25 -0.23 -20.06
CA LYS A 833 29.86 0.43 -18.89
C LYS A 833 29.05 0.26 -17.61
N GLN A 834 27.73 0.15 -17.70
CA GLN A 834 26.85 -0.01 -16.53
C GLN A 834 26.55 -1.48 -16.21
N LEU A 835 26.90 -2.40 -17.10
CA LEU A 835 26.54 -3.80 -17.01
C LEU A 835 27.00 -4.46 -15.71
N ASP A 836 28.18 -4.11 -15.20
CA ASP A 836 28.68 -4.62 -13.91
C ASP A 836 27.72 -4.32 -12.75
N ARG A 837 27.16 -3.11 -12.71
CA ARG A 837 26.19 -2.71 -11.69
C ARG A 837 24.85 -3.41 -11.87
N ILE A 838 24.36 -3.47 -13.11
CA ILE A 838 23.08 -4.13 -13.44
C ILE A 838 23.11 -5.60 -13.00
N ILE A 839 24.19 -6.31 -13.31
CA ILE A 839 24.34 -7.72 -12.94
C ILE A 839 24.60 -7.89 -11.44
N HIS A 840 25.37 -6.99 -10.82
CA HIS A 840 25.55 -7.00 -9.37
C HIS A 840 24.21 -6.88 -8.64
N ASP A 841 23.41 -5.87 -8.94
CA ASP A 841 22.11 -5.63 -8.32
C ASP A 841 21.17 -6.83 -8.55
N GLY A 842 21.17 -7.39 -9.78
CA GLY A 842 20.41 -8.59 -10.11
C GLY A 842 20.81 -9.82 -9.31
N GLN A 843 22.11 -10.10 -9.19
CA GLN A 843 22.60 -11.23 -8.39
C GLN A 843 22.27 -11.05 -6.91
N MET A 844 22.40 -9.82 -6.37
CA MET A 844 22.03 -9.53 -4.99
C MET A 844 20.53 -9.73 -4.73
N ALA A 845 19.66 -9.33 -5.67
CA ALA A 845 18.23 -9.57 -5.59
C ALA A 845 17.90 -11.08 -5.54
N ALA A 846 18.54 -11.89 -6.38
CA ALA A 846 18.40 -13.35 -6.35
C ALA A 846 18.86 -13.94 -5.01
N ILE A 847 19.98 -13.46 -4.45
CA ILE A 847 20.53 -13.93 -3.17
C ILE A 847 19.60 -13.63 -2.01
N LEU A 848 19.06 -12.41 -1.94
CA LEU A 848 18.09 -12.03 -0.91
C LEU A 848 16.85 -12.91 -0.94
N THR A 849 16.35 -13.25 -2.14
CA THR A 849 15.22 -14.16 -2.31
C THR A 849 15.57 -15.58 -1.89
N MET A 850 16.77 -16.07 -2.24
CA MET A 850 17.22 -17.40 -1.84
C MET A 850 17.31 -17.62 -0.33
N GLN A 851 17.46 -16.53 0.44
CA GLN A 851 17.56 -16.56 1.90
C GLN A 851 16.20 -16.62 2.62
N THR A 852 15.08 -16.66 1.89
CA THR A 852 13.71 -16.67 2.46
C THR A 852 12.89 -17.85 1.96
N HIS A 853 11.71 -18.07 2.56
CA HIS A 853 10.70 -19.02 2.04
C HIS A 853 9.69 -18.36 1.10
N GLU A 854 9.78 -17.04 0.91
CA GLU A 854 8.91 -16.31 -0.01
C GLU A 854 9.44 -16.39 -1.43
N SER A 855 8.54 -16.28 -2.42
CA SER A 855 8.95 -16.28 -3.83
C SER A 855 9.66 -14.97 -4.21
N ILE A 856 9.46 -13.89 -3.46
CA ILE A 856 10.19 -12.62 -3.55
C ILE A 856 10.52 -12.18 -2.13
N SER A 857 11.78 -11.84 -1.85
CA SER A 857 12.17 -11.41 -0.51
C SER A 857 11.71 -9.99 -0.20
N PRO A 858 11.03 -9.76 0.96
CA PRO A 858 10.73 -8.41 1.43
C PRO A 858 11.99 -7.55 1.66
N ALA A 859 13.16 -8.19 1.92
CA ALA A 859 14.42 -7.49 2.09
C ALA A 859 14.88 -6.75 0.81
N LEU A 860 14.31 -7.10 -0.35
CA LEU A 860 14.56 -6.40 -1.60
C LEU A 860 14.21 -4.90 -1.52
N ALA A 861 13.20 -4.54 -0.72
CA ALA A 861 12.81 -3.15 -0.46
C ALA A 861 13.87 -2.35 0.32
N HIS A 862 14.87 -3.01 0.89
CA HIS A 862 15.99 -2.42 1.62
C HIS A 862 17.33 -2.71 0.94
N SER A 863 17.32 -3.21 -0.30
CA SER A 863 18.53 -3.43 -1.08
C SER A 863 19.21 -2.10 -1.43
N ALA A 864 20.52 -2.14 -1.67
CA ALA A 864 21.29 -0.95 -2.11
C ALA A 864 20.72 -0.33 -3.40
N GLN A 865 20.17 -1.16 -4.30
CA GLN A 865 19.47 -0.71 -5.50
C GLN A 865 18.20 0.09 -5.14
N ALA A 866 17.36 -0.44 -4.23
CA ALA A 866 16.16 0.26 -3.77
C ALA A 866 16.50 1.59 -3.07
N GLU A 867 17.52 1.60 -2.21
CA GLU A 867 18.01 2.83 -1.57
C GLU A 867 18.51 3.85 -2.59
N ALA A 868 19.29 3.43 -3.59
CA ALA A 868 19.80 4.32 -4.63
C ALA A 868 18.66 4.96 -5.44
N LEU A 869 17.63 4.17 -5.78
CA LEU A 869 16.43 4.67 -6.46
C LEU A 869 15.66 5.68 -5.59
N ARG A 870 15.48 5.39 -4.29
CA ARG A 870 14.85 6.34 -3.34
C ARG A 870 15.65 7.63 -3.18
N ARG A 871 16.98 7.54 -3.05
CA ARG A 871 17.87 8.73 -2.97
C ARG A 871 17.79 9.57 -4.23
N HIS A 872 17.80 8.94 -5.41
CA HIS A 872 17.67 9.68 -6.67
C HIS A 872 16.28 10.34 -6.80
N LYS A 873 15.20 9.66 -6.40
CA LYS A 873 13.86 10.26 -6.34
C LYS A 873 13.81 11.45 -5.40
N ASN A 874 14.46 11.38 -4.24
CA ASN A 874 14.55 12.49 -3.29
C ASN A 874 15.44 13.65 -3.77
N LEU A 875 16.34 13.41 -4.73
CA LEU A 875 17.14 14.47 -5.38
C LEU A 875 16.39 15.15 -6.55
N LEU A 876 15.45 14.43 -7.18
CA LEU A 876 14.58 14.95 -8.24
C LEU A 876 13.34 15.69 -7.71
N LYS A 877 12.86 15.32 -6.51
CA LYS A 877 11.79 16.01 -5.76
C LYS A 877 12.36 17.21 -5.03
#